data_AF-A0A2K6BRM8-F1
#
_entry.id   AF-A0A2K6BRM8-F1
#
_cell.length_a   1.000
_cell.length_b   1.000
_cell.length_c   1.000
_cell.angle_alpha   90.00
_cell.angle_beta   90.00
_cell.angle_gamma   90.00
#
_symmetry.space_group_name_H-M   'P 1'
#
loop_
_entity.id
_entity.type
_entity.pdbx_description
1 polymer ?
#
loop_
_entity_poly.entity_id
_entity_poly.type
_entity_poly.pdbx_seq_one_letter_code
_entity_poly.pdbx_strand_id
1 'polypeptide(L)'
;MEGGRASFSLDHEVSGAASPQRPLEGKGGETSAAEELGPLENYAVFATRDVSASSEKEEEESEGPLRAQDLKEAYIQLVQGVQEWQDGCMYRGEFGLNMKLGYGEFSWPTGESYHGQFYRDHCHGLGTYTWPDGSSFTGTFYLSHREGYGTMYMKTRLFQGLYKADQRFGPGVETYPDGSQDVGLWFREQLIKLCTQIPSGFSLLSYPEFSGFLTYSPARISLSEEEQTEWGLQEEQDPFFYEYKRFLLNDNLMLPPETYVYSTDCDHLPMTSSFRKELDTCIFLNEIPPFVDDGEPWFIINETPLLIKIQKQTYKFRNKPAHTSWNMGAILEGKRSGFALCGPKERLSTEMILKAEEGNHDWICGILKDNFASADVADAKGYTVLAAAATHCHNDIVNLLLDCGADVNKCSDEGLTALSMCFLVYYPAQSFKPNVAERTMPEPQEPPKFPVVPILSSSFMDTNLESLYSEVNVPFQGSCELRPPPTPPPLPHILGSQEGGHSQDIGQPGESVEHRSSSLKGDSPLVKGSLGHVESGLEDILGNTDRGTLCSTETNFESNMCVCNFSIELSQAMLERSAQSHSLLKMASPSLCTSSFDKGTMRRMALSMIERRKRWQTIKLLLRRGADPNLCRVPMQVLFLAVKAGDVDGVRLLLEHGARTDICFPPQLGTLTPLHIAAALPGEEGVQIVELLLHAITDVDAEASDKDSTYKSGKLDLLPSSLKLSNEPGPPQAYYSMDTPLPEEGGRTALHMACEREDDNKCARDVVQLLLSHRANPNLLWSGHSPLSLSIASGNDLVVKELLTHGADPNLPLTKGLGSALCIACDLTYEHQRSVDERLALIDRLIDHGADILKPVTLRQGEKVAVGTAVDYGYFRFFQDRKIAHCPFHTLMPAERETFLARKRLLEYMGSQLRRAVFAKESQWDPTWLYLCKRVELIPSHRMKKKGPSLPKGLDVKEQGQIPFFKFCYQCGRSIGVRLLPCPRCYGILTCSKYCKTKAWNEFHKKDCGDLVAIGKMYLPRFKKGLWKF
;
A
#
# COMPACT_ATOMS: atom_id res chain seq x y z
N MET A 1 -37.41 33.00 1.57
CA MET A 1 -37.21 33.73 0.30
C MET A 1 -36.15 34.81 0.53
N GLU A 2 -35.70 35.46 -0.53
CA GLU A 2 -34.62 36.46 -0.58
C GLU A 2 -34.88 37.68 0.35
N GLY A 3 -33.90 38.52 0.71
CA GLY A 3 -32.46 38.54 0.40
C GLY A 3 -31.87 39.95 0.58
N GLY A 4 -30.55 40.12 0.57
CA GLY A 4 -29.92 41.46 0.67
C GLY A 4 -28.38 41.45 0.60
N ARG A 5 -27.78 42.48 -0.01
CA ARG A 5 -26.32 42.65 -0.22
C ARG A 5 -25.86 44.07 0.15
N ALA A 6 -24.69 44.20 0.78
CA ALA A 6 -23.86 45.42 0.80
C ALA A 6 -22.40 45.08 1.21
N SER A 7 -21.51 46.08 1.31
CA SER A 7 -20.52 46.37 0.25
C SER A 7 -19.77 47.69 0.51
N PHE A 8 -18.48 47.76 0.13
CA PHE A 8 -17.59 48.96 0.16
C PHE A 8 -17.18 49.47 1.55
N SER A 9 -16.02 50.12 1.76
CA SER A 9 -14.92 50.58 0.86
C SER A 9 -13.53 50.35 1.54
N LEU A 10 -12.40 50.10 0.84
CA LEU A 10 -11.32 51.05 0.42
C LEU A 10 -10.76 51.96 1.55
N ASP A 11 -9.44 52.19 1.72
CA ASP A 11 -8.42 52.66 0.74
C ASP A 11 -6.92 52.38 1.10
N HIS A 12 -6.01 52.55 0.10
CA HIS A 12 -4.59 53.02 0.07
C HIS A 12 -3.62 52.94 1.31
N GLU A 13 -2.28 52.86 1.21
CA GLU A 13 -1.26 52.65 0.13
C GLU A 13 0.17 52.63 0.75
N VAL A 14 1.19 52.06 0.07
CA VAL A 14 2.61 52.55 -0.03
C VAL A 14 3.48 51.58 -0.87
N SER A 15 4.53 52.11 -1.53
CA SER A 15 5.48 51.39 -2.40
C SER A 15 6.92 51.89 -2.17
N GLY A 16 7.96 51.05 -2.33
CA GLY A 16 9.34 51.57 -2.34
C GLY A 16 10.55 50.63 -2.15
N ALA A 17 10.83 49.77 -3.14
CA ALA A 17 12.18 49.45 -3.69
C ALA A 17 13.42 48.99 -2.85
N ALA A 18 14.22 48.15 -3.52
CA ALA A 18 15.69 48.01 -3.47
C ALA A 18 16.40 47.20 -2.33
N SER A 19 17.13 46.18 -2.80
CA SER A 19 18.26 45.48 -2.15
C SER A 19 19.60 45.99 -2.74
N PRO A 20 20.81 45.41 -2.51
CA PRO A 20 21.26 44.36 -1.56
C PRO A 20 22.53 44.74 -0.75
N GLN A 21 23.11 43.82 0.07
CA GLN A 21 24.56 43.44 0.04
C GLN A 21 25.01 42.36 1.07
N ARG A 22 25.84 41.43 0.57
CA ARG A 22 26.94 40.67 1.25
C ARG A 22 28.27 41.21 0.64
N PRO A 23 29.50 41.07 1.22
CA PRO A 23 30.20 39.86 1.73
C PRO A 23 30.87 40.11 3.11
N LEU A 24 31.85 39.38 3.69
CA LEU A 24 32.76 38.25 3.38
C LEU A 24 32.54 37.12 4.42
N GLU A 25 32.99 35.87 4.33
CA GLU A 25 34.30 35.20 4.03
C GLU A 25 35.44 35.43 5.04
N GLY A 26 35.72 34.38 5.85
CA GLY A 26 36.90 34.22 6.71
C GLY A 26 37.01 32.76 7.19
N LYS A 27 38.21 32.16 7.18
CA LYS A 27 38.41 30.71 7.37
C LYS A 27 39.18 30.34 8.64
N GLY A 28 38.69 29.31 9.33
CA GLY A 28 39.52 28.25 9.94
C GLY A 28 40.08 28.51 11.33
N GLY A 29 40.16 27.43 12.12
CA GLY A 29 40.75 27.40 13.46
C GLY A 29 40.15 26.26 14.30
N GLU A 30 40.92 25.21 14.55
CA GLU A 30 40.58 24.13 15.50
C GLU A 30 41.07 24.52 16.91
N THR A 31 40.35 24.18 17.98
CA THR A 31 40.84 23.39 19.15
C THR A 31 39.94 23.47 20.41
N SER A 32 39.88 22.34 21.13
CA SER A 32 39.58 22.12 22.57
C SER A 32 38.88 23.18 23.44
N ALA A 33 37.63 22.86 23.82
CA ALA A 33 37.17 22.51 25.19
C ALA A 33 37.25 23.47 26.40
N ALA A 34 36.34 23.20 27.36
CA ALA A 34 36.27 23.58 28.77
C ALA A 34 35.54 24.89 29.19
N GLU A 35 34.45 24.64 29.93
CA GLU A 35 34.01 25.30 31.19
C GLU A 35 33.37 26.71 31.24
N GLU A 36 32.33 26.74 32.10
CA GLU A 36 31.67 27.83 32.85
C GLU A 36 31.28 29.18 32.20
N LEU A 37 30.01 29.56 32.40
CA LEU A 37 29.51 30.93 32.28
C LEU A 37 28.67 31.32 33.50
N GLY A 38 29.12 32.36 34.20
CA GLY A 38 28.36 33.08 35.22
C GLY A 38 27.46 34.20 34.64
N PRO A 39 26.61 34.83 35.48
CA PRO A 39 25.40 35.55 35.02
C PRO A 39 25.49 37.09 35.09
N LEU A 40 24.41 37.77 34.68
CA LEU A 40 23.88 39.14 34.98
C LEU A 40 23.03 39.62 33.77
N GLU A 41 22.01 40.48 33.83
CA GLU A 41 20.99 40.78 34.87
C GLU A 41 19.79 41.53 34.24
N ASN A 42 18.79 41.94 35.02
CA ASN A 42 17.54 42.56 34.56
C ASN A 42 17.52 44.10 34.57
N TYR A 43 16.66 44.69 33.73
CA TYR A 43 15.93 45.95 33.99
C TYR A 43 14.49 45.76 33.43
N ALA A 44 13.35 45.85 34.15
CA ALA A 44 12.91 46.55 35.37
C ALA A 44 12.37 47.98 35.15
N VAL A 45 11.06 48.17 35.41
CA VAL A 45 10.38 49.46 35.68
C VAL A 45 9.27 49.22 36.73
N PHE A 46 9.10 50.17 37.66
CA PHE A 46 8.20 50.11 38.83
C PHE A 46 7.27 51.34 38.89
N ALA A 47 6.15 51.21 39.62
CA ALA A 47 5.50 52.26 40.44
C ALA A 47 4.51 51.56 41.40
N THR A 48 4.58 51.53 42.73
CA THR A 48 5.08 52.39 43.84
C THR A 48 4.27 53.64 44.19
N ARG A 49 3.77 53.67 45.44
CA ARG A 49 3.70 54.89 46.27
C ARG A 49 3.45 54.58 47.76
N ASP A 50 4.37 55.00 48.62
CA ASP A 50 4.36 54.79 50.07
C ASP A 50 3.74 55.95 50.87
N VAL A 51 3.42 55.70 52.15
CA VAL A 51 3.55 56.70 53.24
C VAL A 51 4.16 56.05 54.49
N SER A 52 5.17 56.73 55.03
CA SER A 52 5.98 56.49 56.25
C SER A 52 5.24 56.64 57.59
N ALA A 53 5.81 56.39 58.79
CA ALA A 53 6.87 55.50 59.31
C ALA A 53 7.15 55.88 60.79
N SER A 54 7.68 54.97 61.61
CA SER A 54 8.39 55.30 62.88
C SER A 54 9.28 54.15 63.32
N SER A 55 10.46 54.43 63.88
CA SER A 55 11.58 53.47 64.00
C SER A 55 12.18 53.34 65.40
N GLU A 56 12.44 52.11 65.84
CA GLU A 56 13.54 51.70 66.73
C GLU A 56 13.82 50.22 66.41
N LYS A 57 14.93 49.89 65.74
CA LYS A 57 16.26 49.59 66.30
C LYS A 57 16.31 48.27 67.08
N GLU A 58 16.62 47.18 66.38
CA GLU A 58 17.85 46.39 66.58
C GLU A 58 18.01 45.44 65.36
N GLU A 59 18.98 44.52 65.37
CA GLU A 59 19.44 43.82 64.16
C GLU A 59 18.55 42.61 63.79
N GLU A 60 17.94 42.63 62.59
CA GLU A 60 17.35 41.43 61.97
C GLU A 60 18.41 40.68 61.16
N GLU A 61 18.69 39.41 61.52
CA GLU A 61 19.41 38.50 60.65
C GLU A 61 18.51 38.11 59.46
N SER A 62 19.03 38.26 58.24
CA SER A 62 18.24 38.04 57.03
C SER A 62 18.15 36.56 56.63
N GLU A 63 17.21 35.82 57.20
CA GLU A 63 16.75 34.58 56.56
C GLU A 63 15.98 34.91 55.27
N GLY A 64 16.56 34.54 54.14
CA GLY A 64 15.90 34.65 52.83
C GLY A 64 14.81 33.60 52.64
N PRO A 65 14.01 33.68 51.55
CA PRO A 65 13.00 32.67 51.26
C PRO A 65 13.65 31.28 51.12
N LEU A 66 13.16 30.33 51.93
CA LEU A 66 13.63 28.95 52.00
C LEU A 66 13.67 28.30 50.61
N ARG A 67 14.71 27.50 50.36
CA ARG A 67 14.92 26.84 49.07
C ARG A 67 14.11 25.56 49.00
N ALA A 68 13.77 25.14 47.78
CA ALA A 68 13.11 23.87 47.50
C ALA A 68 13.95 22.60 47.85
N GLN A 69 15.12 22.77 48.48
CA GLN A 69 15.93 21.70 49.05
C GLN A 69 15.64 21.50 50.55
N ASP A 70 15.17 22.54 51.26
CA ASP A 70 14.97 22.54 52.71
C ASP A 70 13.69 21.76 53.12
N LEU A 71 12.76 21.55 52.18
CA LEU A 71 11.56 20.73 52.35
C LEU A 71 11.80 19.22 52.23
N LYS A 72 13.02 18.77 51.89
CA LYS A 72 13.26 17.36 51.54
C LYS A 72 13.58 16.44 52.71
N GLU A 73 13.78 16.97 53.92
CA GLU A 73 13.98 16.20 55.15
C GLU A 73 12.98 16.57 56.26
N ALA A 74 11.78 17.00 55.88
CA ALA A 74 10.62 17.02 56.77
C ALA A 74 10.17 15.57 57.08
N TYR A 75 10.93 14.86 57.92
CA TYR A 75 10.58 13.55 58.44
C TYR A 75 9.24 13.65 59.18
N ILE A 76 8.16 13.19 58.54
CA ILE A 76 6.85 13.03 59.18
C ILE A 76 7.03 11.99 60.29
N GLN A 77 7.17 12.46 61.52
CA GLN A 77 7.42 11.59 62.67
C GLN A 77 6.17 10.76 62.95
N LEU A 78 6.22 9.49 62.57
CA LEU A 78 5.16 8.54 62.85
C LEU A 78 5.09 8.24 64.35
N VAL A 79 3.89 8.37 64.91
CA VAL A 79 3.60 8.09 66.31
C VAL A 79 2.55 6.99 66.38
N GLN A 80 2.83 5.93 67.14
CA GLN A 80 1.88 4.83 67.31
C GLN A 80 0.79 5.20 68.32
N GLY A 81 -0.48 5.02 67.93
CA GLY A 81 -1.63 5.45 68.73
C GLY A 81 -2.86 4.55 68.56
N VAL A 82 -3.92 4.91 69.30
CA VAL A 82 -5.26 4.30 69.21
C VAL A 82 -6.28 5.43 69.16
N GLN A 83 -7.27 5.30 68.29
CA GLN A 83 -8.39 6.23 68.15
C GLN A 83 -9.70 5.43 68.20
N GLU A 84 -10.62 5.88 69.04
CA GLU A 84 -11.93 5.24 69.27
C GLU A 84 -13.03 6.26 68.95
N TRP A 85 -14.07 5.82 68.24
CA TRP A 85 -15.21 6.64 67.84
C TRP A 85 -16.48 6.25 68.61
N GLN A 86 -17.44 7.18 68.73
CA GLN A 86 -18.66 6.99 69.53
C GLN A 86 -19.63 5.95 68.94
N ASP A 87 -19.44 5.55 67.69
CA ASP A 87 -20.15 4.48 67.00
C ASP A 87 -19.59 3.07 67.32
N GLY A 88 -18.41 2.99 67.93
CA GLY A 88 -17.70 1.74 68.20
C GLY A 88 -16.64 1.36 67.16
N CYS A 89 -16.33 2.22 66.18
CA CYS A 89 -15.15 2.03 65.33
C CYS A 89 -13.86 2.24 66.15
N MET A 90 -12.81 1.51 65.80
CA MET A 90 -11.49 1.60 66.45
C MET A 90 -10.36 1.52 65.42
N TYR A 91 -9.38 2.41 65.55
CA TYR A 91 -8.10 2.36 64.83
C TYR A 91 -6.94 2.18 65.80
N ARG A 92 -5.96 1.37 65.42
CA ARG A 92 -4.71 1.12 66.13
C ARG A 92 -3.57 1.08 65.12
N GLY A 93 -2.66 2.05 65.15
CA GLY A 93 -1.61 2.14 64.13
C GLY A 93 -0.78 3.40 64.21
N GLU A 94 -0.10 3.70 63.11
CA GLU A 94 0.80 4.84 62.95
C GLU A 94 0.02 6.10 62.50
N PHE A 95 0.30 7.22 63.16
CA PHE A 95 -0.24 8.53 62.86
C PHE A 95 0.87 9.49 62.41
N GLY A 96 0.58 10.30 61.40
CA GLY A 96 1.42 11.40 60.93
C GLY A 96 0.55 12.59 60.52
N LEU A 97 0.94 13.82 60.86
CA LEU A 97 0.15 15.04 60.60
C LEU A 97 -1.30 14.98 61.13
N ASN A 98 -1.52 14.28 62.25
CA ASN A 98 -2.83 13.97 62.87
C ASN A 98 -3.76 13.07 62.02
N MET A 99 -3.29 12.49 60.93
CA MET A 99 -4.00 11.52 60.09
C MET A 99 -3.40 10.11 60.26
N LYS A 100 -4.15 9.06 59.90
CA LYS A 100 -3.58 7.69 59.80
C LYS A 100 -2.57 7.67 58.65
N LEU A 101 -1.33 7.28 58.93
CA LEU A 101 -0.23 7.29 57.96
C LEU A 101 0.82 6.26 58.39
N GLY A 102 1.14 5.29 57.54
CA GLY A 102 1.93 4.11 57.91
C GLY A 102 1.05 2.88 58.15
N TYR A 103 1.50 1.92 58.95
CA TYR A 103 0.76 0.67 59.19
C TYR A 103 -0.27 0.78 60.32
N GLY A 104 -1.42 0.14 60.13
CA GLY A 104 -2.44 0.05 61.18
C GLY A 104 -3.52 -0.99 60.95
N GLU A 105 -4.33 -1.15 61.99
CA GLU A 105 -5.55 -1.93 62.07
C GLU A 105 -6.74 -0.97 62.25
N PHE A 106 -7.76 -1.08 61.40
CA PHE A 106 -9.06 -0.43 61.58
C PHE A 106 -10.13 -1.52 61.73
N SER A 107 -11.00 -1.40 62.73
CA SER A 107 -12.14 -2.32 62.92
C SER A 107 -13.44 -1.54 63.10
N TRP A 108 -14.51 -2.10 62.57
CA TRP A 108 -15.85 -1.53 62.59
C TRP A 108 -16.77 -2.37 63.51
N PRO A 109 -17.79 -1.76 64.14
CA PRO A 109 -18.76 -2.46 64.97
C PRO A 109 -19.64 -3.45 64.18
N THR A 110 -19.60 -3.41 62.85
CA THR A 110 -20.20 -4.37 61.92
C THR A 110 -19.52 -5.75 61.94
N GLY A 111 -18.29 -5.85 62.46
CA GLY A 111 -17.42 -7.02 62.32
C GLY A 111 -16.48 -6.96 61.12
N GLU A 112 -16.48 -5.85 60.36
CA GLU A 112 -15.46 -5.59 59.34
C GLU A 112 -14.13 -5.21 60.00
N SER A 113 -13.01 -5.53 59.32
CA SER A 113 -11.68 -5.09 59.74
C SER A 113 -10.72 -4.95 58.55
N TYR A 114 -9.75 -4.05 58.69
CA TYR A 114 -8.67 -3.83 57.73
C TYR A 114 -7.33 -3.77 58.47
N HIS A 115 -6.33 -4.50 57.95
CA HIS A 115 -4.97 -4.57 58.47
C HIS A 115 -3.99 -4.27 57.34
N GLY A 116 -3.32 -3.11 57.36
CA GLY A 116 -2.47 -2.71 56.24
C GLY A 116 -1.92 -1.31 56.31
N GLN A 117 -1.49 -0.81 55.15
CA GLN A 117 -0.93 0.54 54.99
C GLN A 117 -2.02 1.60 54.82
N PHE A 118 -1.82 2.73 55.47
CA PHE A 118 -2.63 3.93 55.41
C PHE A 118 -1.81 5.11 54.90
N TYR A 119 -2.47 6.00 54.17
CA TYR A 119 -1.92 7.28 53.75
C TYR A 119 -3.03 8.34 53.74
N ARG A 120 -2.85 9.43 54.50
CA ARG A 120 -3.84 10.50 54.72
C ARG A 120 -5.25 9.93 54.96
N ASP A 121 -5.37 9.10 56.00
CA ASP A 121 -6.61 8.40 56.42
C ASP A 121 -7.18 7.32 55.48
N HIS A 122 -6.69 7.20 54.24
CA HIS A 122 -7.16 6.21 53.26
C HIS A 122 -6.34 4.91 53.33
N CYS A 123 -6.96 3.76 53.05
CA CYS A 123 -6.22 2.52 52.86
C CYS A 123 -5.42 2.59 51.55
N HIS A 124 -4.09 2.51 51.61
CA HIS A 124 -3.22 2.79 50.47
C HIS A 124 -1.90 2.03 50.59
N GLY A 125 -1.55 1.21 49.60
CA GLY A 125 -0.47 0.23 49.70
C GLY A 125 -1.00 -1.18 49.98
N LEU A 126 -0.19 -2.04 50.58
CA LEU A 126 -0.55 -3.43 50.86
C LEU A 126 -1.41 -3.54 52.12
N GLY A 127 -2.49 -4.33 52.06
CA GLY A 127 -3.31 -4.65 53.23
C GLY A 127 -4.21 -5.87 53.04
N THR A 128 -4.90 -6.23 54.12
CA THR A 128 -5.98 -7.23 54.13
C THR A 128 -7.26 -6.60 54.67
N TYR A 129 -8.36 -6.71 53.92
CA TYR A 129 -9.71 -6.37 54.38
C TYR A 129 -10.48 -7.67 54.66
N THR A 130 -11.26 -7.72 55.74
CA THR A 130 -12.09 -8.87 56.14
C THR A 130 -13.52 -8.42 56.39
N TRP A 131 -14.49 -9.10 55.76
CA TRP A 131 -15.93 -8.83 55.90
C TRP A 131 -16.56 -9.69 57.02
N PRO A 132 -17.73 -9.29 57.58
CA PRO A 132 -18.34 -10.00 58.73
C PRO A 132 -18.83 -11.40 58.36
N ASP A 133 -18.97 -11.66 57.06
CA ASP A 133 -19.40 -12.93 56.53
C ASP A 133 -18.25 -13.98 56.50
N GLY A 134 -16.99 -13.57 56.74
CA GLY A 134 -15.81 -14.41 56.71
C GLY A 134 -15.06 -14.46 55.37
N SER A 135 -15.48 -13.69 54.36
CA SER A 135 -14.65 -13.41 53.18
C SER A 135 -13.56 -12.38 53.51
N SER A 136 -12.47 -12.39 52.73
CA SER A 136 -11.37 -11.42 52.88
C SER A 136 -10.65 -11.16 51.57
N PHE A 137 -10.01 -9.99 51.46
CA PHE A 137 -9.15 -9.61 50.34
C PHE A 137 -7.78 -9.19 50.86
N THR A 138 -6.72 -9.84 50.38
CA THR A 138 -5.32 -9.47 50.65
C THR A 138 -4.68 -9.00 49.35
N GLY A 139 -4.22 -7.76 49.29
CA GLY A 139 -3.66 -7.17 48.07
C GLY A 139 -3.33 -5.69 48.21
N THR A 140 -3.10 -5.02 47.09
CA THR A 140 -2.86 -3.57 47.05
C THR A 140 -4.18 -2.77 47.02
N PHE A 141 -4.16 -1.63 47.67
CA PHE A 141 -5.21 -0.62 47.73
C PHE A 141 -4.69 0.72 47.24
N TYR A 142 -5.56 1.52 46.61
CA TYR A 142 -5.27 2.87 46.13
C TYR A 142 -6.45 3.78 46.48
N LEU A 143 -6.26 4.66 47.46
CA LEU A 143 -7.32 5.55 47.97
C LEU A 143 -8.56 4.73 48.38
N SER A 144 -8.37 3.76 49.27
CA SER A 144 -9.37 2.83 49.80
C SER A 144 -10.00 1.84 48.80
N HIS A 145 -9.87 2.04 47.49
CA HIS A 145 -10.26 1.07 46.46
C HIS A 145 -9.24 -0.05 46.28
N ARG A 146 -9.70 -1.26 45.90
CA ARG A 146 -8.79 -2.36 45.48
C ARG A 146 -8.20 -2.08 44.08
N GLU A 147 -6.88 -2.03 43.98
CA GLU A 147 -6.12 -1.62 42.79
C GLU A 147 -4.81 -2.42 42.72
N GLY A 148 -4.39 -2.88 41.54
CA GLY A 148 -3.21 -3.72 41.41
C GLY A 148 -3.51 -5.19 41.77
N TYR A 149 -2.51 -5.95 42.21
CA TYR A 149 -2.68 -7.39 42.41
C TYR A 149 -3.18 -7.75 43.81
N GLY A 150 -4.10 -8.71 43.87
CA GLY A 150 -4.65 -9.20 45.12
C GLY A 150 -5.37 -10.54 45.01
N THR A 151 -5.61 -11.15 46.17
CA THR A 151 -6.32 -12.41 46.35
C THR A 151 -7.60 -12.15 47.17
N MET A 152 -8.74 -12.59 46.63
CA MET A 152 -10.07 -12.51 47.23
C MET A 152 -10.52 -13.91 47.65
N TYR A 153 -10.57 -14.15 48.95
CA TYR A 153 -11.07 -15.36 49.59
C TYR A 153 -12.59 -15.24 49.81
N MET A 154 -13.39 -16.07 49.15
CA MET A 154 -14.82 -16.20 49.38
C MET A 154 -15.15 -17.60 49.90
N LYS A 155 -16.29 -17.75 50.60
CA LYS A 155 -16.78 -19.01 51.21
C LYS A 155 -16.69 -20.26 50.34
N THR A 156 -16.82 -20.11 49.03
CA THR A 156 -16.89 -21.21 48.06
C THR A 156 -16.00 -21.03 46.83
N ARG A 157 -15.11 -20.01 46.82
CA ARG A 157 -14.21 -19.73 45.68
C ARG A 157 -13.09 -18.77 46.05
N LEU A 158 -11.95 -18.90 45.38
CA LEU A 158 -10.78 -18.02 45.51
C LEU A 158 -10.56 -17.30 44.19
N PHE A 159 -10.38 -15.99 44.17
CA PHE A 159 -9.92 -15.27 42.98
C PHE A 159 -8.58 -14.59 43.23
N GLN A 160 -7.58 -14.87 42.39
CA GLN A 160 -6.27 -14.23 42.39
C GLN A 160 -6.08 -13.48 41.08
N GLY A 161 -5.76 -12.19 41.09
CA GLY A 161 -5.63 -11.45 39.83
C GLY A 161 -5.42 -9.94 39.98
N LEU A 162 -5.43 -9.27 38.83
CA LEU A 162 -5.36 -7.82 38.73
C LEU A 162 -6.72 -7.16 39.00
N TYR A 163 -6.71 -6.10 39.79
CA TYR A 163 -7.83 -5.23 40.09
C TYR A 163 -7.59 -3.81 39.60
N LYS A 164 -8.69 -3.12 39.30
CA LYS A 164 -8.74 -1.68 39.08
C LYS A 164 -10.05 -1.12 39.60
N ALA A 165 -10.01 -0.11 40.47
CA ALA A 165 -11.19 0.51 41.09
C ALA A 165 -12.26 -0.51 41.50
N ASP A 166 -11.87 -1.43 42.39
CA ASP A 166 -12.71 -2.50 42.95
C ASP A 166 -13.21 -3.61 42.00
N GLN A 167 -12.93 -3.50 40.70
CA GLN A 167 -13.32 -4.48 39.67
C GLN A 167 -12.12 -5.35 39.26
N ARG A 168 -12.34 -6.63 38.91
CA ARG A 168 -11.30 -7.47 38.28
C ARG A 168 -10.99 -6.88 36.90
N PHE A 169 -9.71 -6.72 36.58
CA PHE A 169 -9.28 -5.93 35.42
C PHE A 169 -7.94 -6.43 34.86
N GLY A 170 -7.95 -7.56 34.16
CA GLY A 170 -6.75 -8.15 33.55
C GLY A 170 -6.50 -9.61 33.97
N PRO A 171 -5.24 -10.08 33.99
CA PRO A 171 -4.93 -11.49 34.22
C PRO A 171 -5.36 -11.96 35.61
N GLY A 172 -5.90 -13.18 35.69
CA GLY A 172 -6.27 -13.80 36.96
C GLY A 172 -6.84 -15.22 36.84
N VAL A 173 -7.05 -15.83 38.01
CA VAL A 173 -7.48 -17.22 38.21
C VAL A 173 -8.63 -17.26 39.21
N GLU A 174 -9.77 -17.87 38.85
CA GLU A 174 -10.87 -18.19 39.78
C GLU A 174 -10.83 -19.71 40.09
N THR A 175 -10.50 -20.08 41.33
CA THR A 175 -10.38 -21.47 41.80
C THR A 175 -11.61 -21.88 42.62
N TYR A 176 -12.13 -23.08 42.35
CA TYR A 176 -13.36 -23.63 42.92
C TYR A 176 -13.09 -24.77 43.93
N PRO A 177 -14.09 -25.21 44.73
CA PRO A 177 -13.88 -26.21 45.79
C PRO A 177 -13.57 -27.63 45.28
N ASP A 178 -13.82 -27.90 44.01
CA ASP A 178 -13.44 -29.13 43.31
C ASP A 178 -11.98 -29.10 42.79
N GLY A 179 -11.27 -27.99 42.99
CA GLY A 179 -9.92 -27.76 42.48
C GLY A 179 -9.87 -27.33 41.01
N SER A 180 -11.02 -27.11 40.35
CA SER A 180 -11.05 -26.53 39.00
C SER A 180 -10.69 -25.03 39.02
N GLN A 181 -10.19 -24.54 37.89
CA GLN A 181 -9.68 -23.17 37.73
C GLN A 181 -10.14 -22.57 36.40
N ASP A 182 -10.81 -21.42 36.45
CA ASP A 182 -11.01 -20.55 35.28
C ASP A 182 -9.78 -19.64 35.13
N VAL A 183 -9.11 -19.67 33.98
CA VAL A 183 -7.84 -18.95 33.74
C VAL A 183 -7.92 -18.06 32.49
N GLY A 184 -7.55 -16.78 32.63
CA GLY A 184 -7.51 -15.85 31.50
C GLY A 184 -7.50 -14.37 31.90
N LEU A 185 -7.95 -13.51 30.97
CA LEU A 185 -8.15 -12.08 31.22
C LEU A 185 -9.60 -11.80 31.64
N TRP A 186 -9.75 -11.09 32.75
CA TRP A 186 -11.03 -10.78 33.38
C TRP A 186 -11.40 -9.31 33.20
N PHE A 187 -12.70 -9.06 33.04
CA PHE A 187 -13.28 -7.74 33.17
C PHE A 187 -14.56 -7.86 34.01
N ARG A 188 -14.59 -7.20 35.17
CA ARG A 188 -15.64 -7.38 36.20
C ARG A 188 -15.73 -8.84 36.61
N GLU A 189 -16.88 -9.49 36.51
CA GLU A 189 -17.03 -10.91 36.88
C GLU A 189 -16.87 -11.89 35.69
N GLN A 190 -16.74 -11.34 34.47
CA GLN A 190 -16.67 -12.08 33.22
C GLN A 190 -15.23 -12.34 32.77
N LEU A 191 -15.07 -13.44 32.04
CA LEU A 191 -13.83 -13.83 31.36
C LEU A 191 -13.92 -13.34 29.91
N ILE A 192 -12.97 -12.49 29.48
CA ILE A 192 -13.01 -11.78 28.17
C ILE A 192 -11.92 -12.22 27.19
N LYS A 193 -10.94 -12.99 27.65
CA LYS A 193 -9.96 -13.74 26.85
C LYS A 193 -9.53 -15.00 27.61
N LEU A 194 -9.55 -16.14 26.95
CA LEU A 194 -9.17 -17.45 27.50
C LEU A 194 -7.66 -17.68 27.36
N CYS A 195 -7.08 -18.59 28.16
CA CYS A 195 -5.75 -19.15 27.89
C CYS A 195 -5.79 -20.41 26.99
N THR A 196 -6.98 -20.80 26.51
CA THR A 196 -7.20 -21.97 25.67
C THR A 196 -7.41 -21.51 24.22
N GLN A 197 -6.60 -22.02 23.29
CA GLN A 197 -6.75 -21.76 21.85
C GLN A 197 -7.80 -22.72 21.24
N ILE A 198 -8.60 -22.23 20.30
CA ILE A 198 -9.59 -23.04 19.58
C ILE A 198 -8.98 -23.61 18.29
N PRO A 199 -9.10 -24.92 18.01
CA PRO A 199 -8.49 -25.54 16.82
C PRO A 199 -9.02 -25.02 15.48
N SER A 200 -10.30 -24.62 15.43
CA SER A 200 -10.96 -24.01 14.27
C SER A 200 -10.73 -22.50 14.13
N GLY A 201 -10.06 -21.86 15.09
CA GLY A 201 -9.90 -20.41 15.15
C GLY A 201 -9.13 -19.81 13.97
N PHE A 202 -9.66 -18.72 13.41
CA PHE A 202 -9.07 -18.04 12.26
C PHE A 202 -7.68 -17.48 12.60
N SER A 203 -6.70 -17.71 11.71
CA SER A 203 -5.34 -17.19 11.82
C SER A 203 -4.73 -16.96 10.43
N LEU A 204 -3.98 -15.87 10.25
CA LEU A 204 -3.27 -15.54 9.01
C LEU A 204 -2.19 -16.56 8.66
N LEU A 205 -1.73 -17.36 9.62
CA LEU A 205 -0.81 -18.49 9.37
C LEU A 205 -1.40 -19.55 8.42
N SER A 206 -2.73 -19.60 8.27
CA SER A 206 -3.42 -20.46 7.30
C SER A 206 -3.42 -19.91 5.87
N TYR A 207 -2.94 -18.68 5.65
CA TYR A 207 -2.96 -17.98 4.36
C TYR A 207 -1.52 -17.56 3.97
N PRO A 208 -0.67 -18.50 3.50
CA PRO A 208 0.73 -18.24 3.22
C PRO A 208 0.97 -17.15 2.15
N GLU A 209 -0.01 -16.85 1.29
CA GLU A 209 0.01 -15.70 0.37
C GLU A 209 0.22 -14.36 1.08
N PHE A 210 -0.23 -14.24 2.33
CA PHE A 210 -0.12 -13.02 3.14
C PHE A 210 1.11 -13.03 4.07
N SER A 211 1.95 -14.07 4.04
CA SER A 211 3.17 -14.16 4.84
C SER A 211 4.14 -12.99 4.62
N GLY A 212 4.18 -12.43 3.40
CA GLY A 212 4.95 -11.22 3.09
C GLY A 212 4.49 -9.97 3.82
N PHE A 213 3.26 -9.93 4.34
CA PHE A 213 2.75 -8.85 5.19
C PHE A 213 2.95 -9.16 6.69
N LEU A 214 3.03 -10.45 7.07
CA LEU A 214 3.27 -10.88 8.47
C LEU A 214 4.70 -10.59 8.96
N THR A 215 5.68 -10.47 8.06
CA THR A 215 7.07 -10.12 8.44
C THR A 215 7.20 -8.68 8.94
N TYR A 216 6.24 -7.81 8.66
CA TYR A 216 6.24 -6.40 9.04
C TYR A 216 5.35 -6.18 10.26
N SER A 217 5.89 -6.47 11.45
CA SER A 217 5.28 -6.00 12.70
C SER A 217 5.07 -4.47 12.63
N PRO A 218 3.89 -3.95 13.00
CA PRO A 218 3.70 -2.52 13.22
C PRO A 218 4.74 -1.96 14.20
N ALA A 219 4.89 -0.64 14.24
CA ALA A 219 5.66 0.04 15.28
C ALA A 219 4.99 -0.25 16.64
N ARG A 220 5.44 -1.31 17.31
CA ARG A 220 4.85 -1.83 18.53
C ARG A 220 5.00 -0.78 19.62
N ILE A 221 3.87 -0.23 20.08
CA ILE A 221 3.84 0.79 21.13
C ILE A 221 4.54 0.24 22.37
N SER A 222 5.69 0.83 22.72
CA SER A 222 6.42 0.52 23.95
C SER A 222 5.76 1.20 25.14
N LEU A 223 5.54 0.46 26.23
CA LEU A 223 4.98 1.05 27.45
C LEU A 223 5.98 1.92 28.25
N SER A 224 7.21 2.09 27.76
CA SER A 224 8.23 2.98 28.32
C SER A 224 8.19 4.41 27.78
N GLU A 225 7.51 4.65 26.65
CA GLU A 225 7.50 5.95 25.98
C GLU A 225 6.16 6.68 26.20
N GLU A 226 6.28 7.97 26.55
CA GLU A 226 5.20 8.97 26.67
C GLU A 226 4.03 8.65 27.64
N GLU A 227 4.20 9.05 28.91
CA GLU A 227 3.07 9.63 29.68
C GLU A 227 2.73 11.06 29.17
N GLN A 228 2.52 11.23 27.85
CA GLN A 228 1.45 12.11 27.38
C GLN A 228 0.12 11.35 27.54
N THR A 229 -0.19 10.97 28.78
CA THR A 229 -1.46 10.33 29.12
C THR A 229 -2.54 11.39 29.04
N GLU A 230 -3.16 11.52 27.86
CA GLU A 230 -4.50 12.08 27.77
C GLU A 230 -5.40 11.26 28.71
N TRP A 231 -5.76 11.89 29.82
CA TRP A 231 -6.73 11.33 30.76
C TRP A 231 -8.04 11.13 30.03
N GLY A 232 -8.64 9.94 30.19
CA GLY A 232 -9.70 9.41 29.34
C GLY A 232 -11.01 10.20 29.34
N LEU A 233 -10.99 11.37 28.72
CA LEU A 233 -12.10 12.21 28.34
C LEU A 233 -12.19 12.12 26.82
N GLN A 234 -13.11 11.30 26.32
CA GLN A 234 -13.36 11.24 24.89
C GLN A 234 -14.01 12.55 24.46
N GLU A 235 -13.23 13.46 23.86
CA GLU A 235 -13.69 14.80 23.44
C GLU A 235 -14.88 14.71 22.45
N GLU A 236 -15.00 13.59 21.73
CA GLU A 236 -16.11 13.26 20.83
C GLU A 236 -17.40 12.75 21.54
N GLN A 237 -17.33 12.33 22.80
CA GLN A 237 -18.48 11.77 23.54
C GLN A 237 -19.02 12.67 24.67
N ASP A 238 -18.34 13.77 24.99
CA ASP A 238 -18.81 14.77 25.96
C ASP A 238 -19.15 16.10 25.26
N PRO A 239 -20.42 16.38 24.92
CA PRO A 239 -20.86 17.65 24.33
C PRO A 239 -20.63 18.89 25.22
N PHE A 240 -20.15 18.70 26.45
CA PHE A 240 -19.79 19.73 27.41
C PHE A 240 -18.31 19.65 27.81
N PHE A 241 -17.46 19.13 26.93
CA PHE A 241 -16.02 19.25 27.05
C PHE A 241 -15.56 20.68 26.74
N TYR A 242 -14.74 21.24 27.61
CA TYR A 242 -14.18 22.59 27.50
C TYR A 242 -12.73 22.57 27.99
N GLU A 243 -11.87 23.42 27.42
CA GLU A 243 -10.45 23.51 27.77
C GLU A 243 -10.19 23.68 29.28
N TYR A 244 -11.12 24.28 30.04
CA TYR A 244 -10.96 24.43 31.49
C TYR A 244 -10.82 23.10 32.23
N LYS A 245 -11.34 21.98 31.70
CA LYS A 245 -11.11 20.64 32.29
C LYS A 245 -9.63 20.24 32.25
N ARG A 246 -8.86 20.73 31.27
CA ARG A 246 -7.40 20.52 31.19
C ARG A 246 -6.64 21.35 32.25
N PHE A 247 -7.13 22.54 32.62
CA PHE A 247 -6.51 23.35 33.68
C PHE A 247 -6.67 22.74 35.08
N LEU A 248 -7.72 21.95 35.33
CA LEU A 248 -7.95 21.27 36.61
C LEU A 248 -6.92 20.16 36.94
N LEU A 249 -6.12 19.73 35.97
CA LEU A 249 -5.09 18.69 36.15
C LEU A 249 -3.70 19.27 36.46
N ASN A 250 -3.53 20.58 36.33
CA ASN A 250 -2.24 21.26 36.46
C ASN A 250 -2.03 21.77 37.90
N ASP A 251 -0.94 21.31 38.53
CA ASP A 251 -0.61 21.61 39.93
C ASP A 251 -0.51 23.12 40.23
N ASN A 252 -0.24 23.96 39.22
CA ASN A 252 -0.14 25.41 39.35
C ASN A 252 -1.49 26.16 39.50
N LEU A 253 -2.63 25.47 39.39
CA LEU A 253 -3.96 26.10 39.33
C LEU A 253 -5.01 25.54 40.32
N MET A 254 -4.68 24.49 41.07
CA MET A 254 -5.65 23.81 41.96
C MET A 254 -5.43 24.09 43.44
N LEU A 255 -6.34 24.92 43.97
CA LEU A 255 -6.66 25.11 45.39
C LEU A 255 -5.56 25.84 46.21
N PRO A 256 -5.92 26.44 47.36
CA PRO A 256 -4.92 27.00 48.28
C PRO A 256 -3.94 25.93 48.81
N PRO A 257 -2.73 26.35 49.24
CA PRO A 257 -1.92 25.54 50.14
C PRO A 257 -2.75 25.02 51.31
N GLU A 258 -2.38 23.85 51.86
CA GLU A 258 -3.04 23.24 53.02
C GLU A 258 -4.50 22.78 52.78
N THR A 259 -5.04 22.77 51.55
CA THR A 259 -6.44 22.32 51.33
C THR A 259 -6.71 20.88 51.80
N TYR A 260 -5.70 20.01 51.78
CA TYR A 260 -5.72 18.65 52.34
C TYR A 260 -5.91 18.60 53.88
N VAL A 261 -5.80 19.72 54.59
CA VAL A 261 -6.10 19.85 56.03
C VAL A 261 -7.61 20.02 56.28
N TYR A 262 -8.37 20.45 55.26
CA TYR A 262 -9.78 20.83 55.40
C TYR A 262 -10.78 19.85 54.77
N SER A 263 -10.34 18.99 53.84
CA SER A 263 -11.15 17.86 53.34
C SER A 263 -10.30 16.60 53.23
N THR A 264 -10.81 15.50 53.76
CA THR A 264 -10.31 14.15 53.49
C THR A 264 -11.03 13.51 52.30
N ASP A 265 -12.31 13.82 52.06
CA ASP A 265 -13.00 13.45 50.82
C ASP A 265 -12.36 14.22 49.65
N CYS A 266 -11.72 13.45 48.76
CA CYS A 266 -11.14 13.93 47.50
C CYS A 266 -11.73 13.19 46.29
N ASP A 267 -12.71 12.30 46.48
CA ASP A 267 -13.27 11.43 45.42
C ASP A 267 -13.99 12.24 44.33
N HIS A 268 -14.44 13.44 44.70
CA HIS A 268 -15.10 14.42 43.83
C HIS A 268 -14.14 15.46 43.21
N LEU A 269 -12.83 15.37 43.49
CA LEU A 269 -11.82 16.31 42.99
C LEU A 269 -10.91 15.66 41.92
N PRO A 270 -10.49 16.42 40.88
CA PRO A 270 -9.58 15.91 39.86
C PRO A 270 -8.18 15.72 40.43
N MET A 271 -7.72 14.47 40.50
CA MET A 271 -6.40 14.11 41.01
C MET A 271 -5.28 14.68 40.11
N THR A 272 -4.48 15.60 40.66
CA THR A 272 -3.43 16.33 39.94
C THR A 272 -2.16 15.49 39.71
N SER A 273 -1.27 15.97 38.84
CA SER A 273 -0.02 15.28 38.51
C SER A 273 0.96 15.12 39.68
N SER A 274 1.07 16.09 40.60
CA SER A 274 1.93 15.96 41.78
C SER A 274 1.34 14.97 42.80
N PHE A 275 0.05 15.07 43.12
CA PHE A 275 -0.60 14.20 44.10
C PHE A 275 -0.60 12.73 43.63
N ARG A 276 -0.85 12.47 42.34
CA ARG A 276 -0.74 11.11 41.78
C ARG A 276 0.68 10.56 41.88
N LYS A 277 1.71 11.40 41.69
CA LYS A 277 3.12 10.99 41.88
C LYS A 277 3.42 10.71 43.35
N GLU A 278 2.90 11.51 44.28
CA GLU A 278 3.05 11.27 45.72
C GLU A 278 2.46 9.90 46.10
N LEU A 279 1.21 9.64 45.72
CA LEU A 279 0.52 8.36 45.91
C LEU A 279 1.26 7.18 45.23
N ASP A 280 1.68 7.34 43.97
CA ASP A 280 2.45 6.29 43.29
C ASP A 280 3.80 6.05 43.99
N THR A 281 4.49 7.05 44.55
CA THR A 281 5.70 6.79 45.35
C THR A 281 5.41 5.96 46.60
N CYS A 282 4.28 6.17 47.29
CA CYS A 282 3.90 5.35 48.45
C CYS A 282 3.74 3.85 48.11
N ILE A 283 3.43 3.51 46.85
CA ILE A 283 3.33 2.12 46.39
C ILE A 283 4.64 1.62 45.77
N PHE A 284 5.37 2.43 45.00
CA PHE A 284 6.53 1.99 44.18
C PHE A 284 7.91 2.40 44.73
N LEU A 285 7.98 2.97 45.94
CA LEU A 285 9.24 3.33 46.61
C LEU A 285 10.26 2.17 46.66
N ASN A 286 11.51 2.49 46.32
CA ASN A 286 12.68 1.60 46.27
C ASN A 286 12.67 0.49 45.20
N GLU A 287 11.65 0.37 44.36
CA GLU A 287 11.75 -0.43 43.13
C GLU A 287 12.46 0.37 42.02
N ILE A 288 13.05 -0.34 41.05
CA ILE A 288 13.53 0.28 39.80
C ILE A 288 12.37 1.07 39.19
N PRO A 289 12.57 2.32 38.70
CA PRO A 289 11.47 3.11 38.14
C PRO A 289 10.69 2.27 37.12
N PRO A 290 9.35 2.29 37.11
CA PRO A 290 8.54 1.33 36.37
C PRO A 290 8.73 1.32 34.84
N PHE A 291 9.63 2.16 34.30
CA PHE A 291 9.89 2.42 32.89
C PHE A 291 11.39 2.35 32.51
N VAL A 292 12.28 1.74 33.32
CA VAL A 292 13.74 1.66 33.03
C VAL A 292 14.24 0.22 32.85
N ASP A 293 14.75 -0.07 31.65
CA ASP A 293 15.66 -1.18 31.26
C ASP A 293 15.49 -2.56 31.94
N ASP A 294 14.24 -3.05 31.97
CA ASP A 294 14.03 -4.45 31.60
C ASP A 294 14.49 -4.61 30.14
N GLY A 295 15.52 -5.42 29.88
CA GLY A 295 16.33 -5.36 28.64
C GLY A 295 15.63 -5.68 27.31
N GLU A 296 14.33 -5.99 27.30
CA GLU A 296 13.47 -5.95 26.11
C GLU A 296 12.21 -5.13 26.41
N PRO A 297 11.84 -4.14 25.59
CA PRO A 297 10.71 -3.25 25.86
C PRO A 297 9.37 -3.99 25.82
N TRP A 298 8.48 -3.67 26.77
CA TRP A 298 7.15 -4.27 26.80
C TRP A 298 6.27 -3.69 25.70
N PHE A 299 5.97 -4.54 24.73
CA PHE A 299 5.14 -4.22 23.58
C PHE A 299 3.65 -4.51 23.84
N ILE A 300 2.78 -3.62 23.36
CA ILE A 300 1.35 -3.91 23.22
C ILE A 300 1.16 -4.97 22.13
N ILE A 301 0.48 -6.08 22.46
CA ILE A 301 0.15 -7.17 21.52
C ILE A 301 -1.17 -6.89 20.81
N ASN A 302 -2.17 -6.44 21.56
CA ASN A 302 -3.53 -6.22 21.05
C ASN A 302 -3.94 -4.75 21.25
N GLU A 303 -4.22 -4.06 20.14
CA GLU A 303 -4.53 -2.62 20.09
C GLU A 303 -5.98 -2.28 20.52
N THR A 304 -6.83 -3.27 20.83
CA THR A 304 -8.21 -3.01 21.31
C THR A 304 -8.19 -2.13 22.57
N PRO A 305 -8.94 -1.01 22.66
CA PRO A 305 -8.76 -0.02 23.74
C PRO A 305 -8.90 -0.55 25.17
N LEU A 306 -9.76 -1.55 25.42
CA LEU A 306 -9.87 -2.22 26.72
C LEU A 306 -8.62 -3.05 27.04
N LEU A 307 -8.09 -3.77 26.05
CA LEU A 307 -6.89 -4.59 26.20
C LEU A 307 -5.63 -3.73 26.33
N ILE A 308 -5.55 -2.57 25.68
CA ILE A 308 -4.50 -1.56 25.96
C ILE A 308 -4.53 -1.13 27.42
N LYS A 309 -5.71 -0.76 27.94
CA LYS A 309 -5.85 -0.33 29.35
C LYS A 309 -5.46 -1.45 30.33
N ILE A 310 -5.82 -2.70 30.03
CA ILE A 310 -5.40 -3.89 30.80
C ILE A 310 -3.88 -4.13 30.73
N GLN A 311 -3.25 -4.02 29.55
CA GLN A 311 -1.80 -4.17 29.39
C GLN A 311 -1.03 -3.07 30.14
N LYS A 312 -1.47 -1.81 30.05
CA LYS A 312 -0.90 -0.68 30.83
C LYS A 312 -1.01 -0.91 32.35
N GLN A 313 -2.17 -1.36 32.84
CA GLN A 313 -2.35 -1.68 34.25
C GLN A 313 -1.46 -2.86 34.70
N THR A 314 -1.36 -3.90 33.87
CA THR A 314 -0.52 -5.09 34.10
C THR A 314 0.95 -4.70 34.23
N TYR A 315 1.45 -3.88 33.30
CA TYR A 315 2.83 -3.40 33.28
C TYR A 315 3.16 -2.50 34.48
N LYS A 316 2.25 -1.60 34.89
CA LYS A 316 2.44 -0.72 36.06
C LYS A 316 2.71 -1.50 37.35
N PHE A 317 2.03 -2.62 37.56
CA PHE A 317 2.15 -3.41 38.79
C PHE A 317 3.04 -4.67 38.66
N ARG A 318 3.76 -4.85 37.53
CA ARG A 318 4.43 -6.13 37.17
C ARG A 318 5.46 -6.65 38.19
N ASN A 319 6.08 -5.79 38.98
CA ASN A 319 7.17 -6.14 39.90
C ASN A 319 6.71 -6.49 41.35
N LYS A 320 5.42 -6.40 41.67
CA LYS A 320 4.95 -6.57 43.06
C LYS A 320 4.99 -8.03 43.56
N PRO A 321 5.35 -8.29 44.84
CA PRO A 321 5.52 -9.66 45.36
C PRO A 321 4.25 -10.51 45.33
N ALA A 322 3.05 -9.92 45.22
CA ALA A 322 1.78 -10.61 45.04
C ALA A 322 1.72 -11.52 43.79
N HIS A 323 2.58 -11.28 42.78
CA HIS A 323 2.72 -12.11 41.58
C HIS A 323 3.31 -13.51 41.84
N THR A 324 4.05 -13.69 42.94
CA THR A 324 4.93 -14.86 43.12
C THR A 324 4.21 -16.21 43.28
N SER A 325 2.88 -16.22 43.40
CA SER A 325 2.08 -17.43 43.65
C SER A 325 1.44 -18.07 42.41
N TRP A 326 1.37 -17.39 41.26
CA TRP A 326 0.77 -17.92 40.03
C TRP A 326 1.45 -17.35 38.78
N ASN A 327 1.46 -18.12 37.68
CA ASN A 327 2.23 -17.78 36.49
C ASN A 327 1.52 -16.72 35.62
N MET A 328 1.65 -15.45 36.00
CA MET A 328 1.09 -14.30 35.30
C MET A 328 1.56 -14.21 33.83
N GLY A 329 2.84 -14.50 33.56
CA GLY A 329 3.39 -14.55 32.20
C GLY A 329 2.67 -15.56 31.31
N ALA A 330 2.43 -16.78 31.80
CA ALA A 330 1.68 -17.79 31.06
C ALA A 330 0.24 -17.38 30.71
N ILE A 331 -0.42 -16.54 31.53
CA ILE A 331 -1.75 -16.01 31.19
C ILE A 331 -1.66 -15.06 29.99
N LEU A 332 -0.67 -14.16 29.98
CA LEU A 332 -0.46 -13.19 28.90
C LEU A 332 -0.01 -13.85 27.59
N GLU A 333 0.84 -14.87 27.68
CA GLU A 333 1.28 -15.68 26.55
C GLU A 333 0.21 -16.67 26.03
N GLY A 334 -0.97 -16.73 26.65
CA GLY A 334 -2.04 -17.66 26.25
C GLY A 334 -1.72 -19.14 26.50
N LYS A 335 -0.86 -19.44 27.49
CA LYS A 335 -0.42 -20.81 27.82
C LYS A 335 -1.23 -21.39 28.98
N ARG A 336 -2.21 -22.25 28.66
CA ARG A 336 -3.02 -22.96 29.67
C ARG A 336 -2.25 -24.01 30.51
N SER A 337 -1.05 -24.39 30.09
CA SER A 337 -0.19 -25.38 30.74
C SER A 337 0.37 -24.88 32.08
N GLY A 338 0.12 -25.61 33.16
CA GLY A 338 0.61 -25.29 34.52
C GLY A 338 -0.49 -24.92 35.53
N PHE A 339 -1.74 -24.78 35.06
CA PHE A 339 -2.92 -24.55 35.91
C PHE A 339 -3.79 -25.83 35.98
N ALA A 340 -4.70 -25.90 36.96
CA ALA A 340 -5.60 -27.05 37.16
C ALA A 340 -6.67 -27.18 36.05
N LEU A 341 -7.54 -28.19 36.14
CA LEU A 341 -8.61 -28.44 35.16
C LEU A 341 -9.48 -27.19 34.93
N CYS A 342 -9.86 -26.91 33.68
CA CYS A 342 -10.71 -25.76 33.31
C CYS A 342 -11.97 -25.70 34.17
N GLY A 343 -12.27 -24.52 34.73
CA GLY A 343 -13.46 -24.27 35.52
C GLY A 343 -14.74 -24.15 34.66
N PRO A 344 -15.88 -23.84 35.29
CA PRO A 344 -17.16 -23.75 34.60
C PRO A 344 -17.24 -22.57 33.62
N LYS A 345 -16.69 -21.39 33.93
CA LYS A 345 -16.77 -20.23 33.02
C LYS A 345 -15.88 -20.41 31.81
N GLU A 346 -14.69 -20.98 31.98
CA GLU A 346 -13.74 -21.28 30.91
C GLU A 346 -14.34 -22.32 29.94
N ARG A 347 -14.99 -23.38 30.45
CA ARG A 347 -15.70 -24.36 29.63
C ARG A 347 -16.86 -23.75 28.86
N LEU A 348 -17.78 -23.03 29.54
CA LEU A 348 -18.95 -22.41 28.88
C LEU A 348 -18.53 -21.37 27.85
N SER A 349 -17.47 -20.59 28.12
CA SER A 349 -16.90 -19.64 27.16
C SER A 349 -16.30 -20.33 25.93
N THR A 350 -15.59 -21.45 26.13
CA THR A 350 -15.02 -22.23 25.01
C THR A 350 -16.13 -22.86 24.17
N GLU A 351 -17.14 -23.45 24.81
CA GLU A 351 -18.31 -24.02 24.13
C GLU A 351 -19.11 -22.95 23.37
N MET A 352 -19.23 -21.73 23.92
CA MET A 352 -19.92 -20.62 23.27
C MET A 352 -19.31 -20.21 21.92
N ILE A 353 -17.99 -20.25 21.79
CA ILE A 353 -17.33 -19.97 20.50
C ILE A 353 -17.64 -21.10 19.50
N LEU A 354 -17.50 -22.37 19.91
CA LEU A 354 -17.80 -23.53 19.06
C LEU A 354 -19.28 -23.59 18.64
N LYS A 355 -20.21 -23.26 19.55
CA LYS A 355 -21.66 -23.20 19.27
C LYS A 355 -22.01 -22.05 18.32
N ALA A 356 -21.20 -20.99 18.28
CA ALA A 356 -21.32 -19.93 17.28
C ALA A 356 -20.83 -20.37 15.89
N GLU A 357 -19.81 -21.22 15.79
CA GLU A 357 -19.39 -21.83 14.51
C GLU A 357 -20.44 -22.84 14.00
N GLU A 358 -21.04 -23.63 14.89
CA GLU A 358 -22.14 -24.57 14.58
C GLU A 358 -23.42 -23.87 14.09
N GLY A 359 -23.70 -22.65 14.57
CA GLY A 359 -24.94 -21.93 14.30
C GLY A 359 -26.05 -22.18 15.33
N ASN A 360 -25.72 -22.50 16.58
CA ASN A 360 -26.69 -22.82 17.62
C ASN A 360 -27.18 -21.56 18.37
N HIS A 361 -28.07 -20.80 17.71
CA HIS A 361 -28.66 -19.56 18.24
C HIS A 361 -29.28 -19.72 19.63
N ASP A 362 -30.12 -20.75 19.84
CA ASP A 362 -30.94 -20.85 21.05
C ASP A 362 -30.10 -21.16 22.31
N TRP A 363 -29.04 -21.95 22.16
CA TRP A 363 -28.07 -22.21 23.24
C TRP A 363 -27.33 -20.92 23.64
N ILE A 364 -26.85 -20.14 22.66
CA ILE A 364 -26.14 -18.87 22.89
C ILE A 364 -27.09 -17.85 23.55
N CYS A 365 -28.35 -17.81 23.11
CA CYS A 365 -29.37 -16.95 23.68
C CYS A 365 -29.68 -17.28 25.14
N GLY A 366 -29.57 -18.54 25.55
CA GLY A 366 -29.65 -18.96 26.96
C GLY A 366 -28.44 -18.45 27.77
N ILE A 367 -27.23 -18.80 27.35
CA ILE A 367 -25.98 -18.46 28.05
C ILE A 367 -25.79 -16.94 28.24
N LEU A 368 -26.20 -16.14 27.26
CA LEU A 368 -26.18 -14.67 27.35
C LEU A 368 -27.23 -14.12 28.32
N LYS A 369 -28.45 -14.67 28.34
CA LYS A 369 -29.52 -14.24 29.28
C LYS A 369 -29.17 -14.53 30.73
N ASP A 370 -28.56 -15.68 30.98
CA ASP A 370 -28.14 -16.09 32.32
C ASP A 370 -26.79 -15.47 32.74
N ASN A 371 -26.16 -14.66 31.85
CA ASN A 371 -24.89 -13.95 32.09
C ASN A 371 -23.72 -14.87 32.49
N PHE A 372 -23.70 -16.12 32.01
CA PHE A 372 -22.65 -17.09 32.34
C PHE A 372 -21.35 -16.89 31.56
N ALA A 373 -21.40 -16.26 30.38
CA ALA A 373 -20.25 -15.93 29.55
C ALA A 373 -20.39 -14.53 28.93
N SER A 374 -19.27 -13.92 28.55
CA SER A 374 -19.26 -12.60 27.90
C SER A 374 -19.61 -12.70 26.42
N ALA A 375 -20.42 -11.77 25.90
CA ALA A 375 -20.64 -11.63 24.46
C ALA A 375 -19.33 -11.36 23.69
N ASP A 376 -18.35 -10.75 24.37
CA ASP A 376 -17.01 -10.45 23.87
C ASP A 376 -15.98 -11.57 24.06
N VAL A 377 -16.34 -12.75 24.58
CA VAL A 377 -15.31 -13.74 24.93
C VAL A 377 -14.50 -14.22 23.70
N ALA A 378 -13.22 -14.46 23.92
CA ALA A 378 -12.24 -14.71 22.87
C ALA A 378 -11.22 -15.77 23.29
N ASP A 379 -10.67 -16.51 22.34
CA ASP A 379 -9.67 -17.55 22.59
C ASP A 379 -8.27 -16.99 22.94
N ALA A 380 -7.28 -17.87 23.12
CA ALA A 380 -5.89 -17.48 23.42
C ALA A 380 -5.25 -16.53 22.40
N LYS A 381 -5.68 -16.52 21.12
CA LYS A 381 -5.24 -15.59 20.07
C LYS A 381 -6.15 -14.37 19.91
N GLY A 382 -7.21 -14.26 20.69
CA GLY A 382 -8.22 -13.22 20.57
C GLY A 382 -9.26 -13.44 19.46
N TYR A 383 -9.43 -14.68 18.97
CA TYR A 383 -10.54 -15.02 18.07
C TYR A 383 -11.85 -15.01 18.87
N THR A 384 -12.78 -14.10 18.54
CA THR A 384 -14.00 -13.81 19.31
C THR A 384 -15.20 -14.67 18.89
N VAL A 385 -16.19 -14.84 19.78
CA VAL A 385 -17.49 -15.45 19.42
C VAL A 385 -18.15 -14.71 18.24
N LEU A 386 -18.03 -13.39 18.19
CA LEU A 386 -18.54 -12.58 17.07
C LEU A 386 -17.83 -12.88 15.75
N ALA A 387 -16.50 -13.06 15.77
CA ALA A 387 -15.74 -13.47 14.60
C ALA A 387 -16.17 -14.86 14.11
N ALA A 388 -16.32 -15.83 15.02
CA ALA A 388 -16.82 -17.18 14.73
C ALA A 388 -18.22 -17.18 14.10
N ALA A 389 -19.17 -16.42 14.66
CA ALA A 389 -20.51 -16.28 14.09
C ALA A 389 -20.47 -15.62 12.68
N ALA A 390 -19.56 -14.67 12.48
CA ALA A 390 -19.46 -13.91 11.24
C ALA A 390 -18.79 -14.71 10.10
N THR A 391 -17.64 -15.34 10.35
CA THR A 391 -16.93 -16.17 9.33
C THR A 391 -17.81 -17.32 8.83
N HIS A 392 -18.59 -17.95 9.73
CA HIS A 392 -19.54 -19.01 9.40
C HIS A 392 -20.93 -18.49 8.91
N CYS A 393 -21.13 -17.17 8.90
CA CYS A 393 -22.29 -16.46 8.33
C CYS A 393 -23.64 -16.72 9.01
N HIS A 394 -23.64 -16.83 10.34
CA HIS A 394 -24.84 -16.95 11.18
C HIS A 394 -25.32 -15.57 11.62
N ASN A 395 -25.94 -14.85 10.68
CA ASN A 395 -26.36 -13.45 10.83
C ASN A 395 -27.32 -13.21 12.01
N ASP A 396 -28.11 -14.21 12.37
CA ASP A 396 -28.95 -14.27 13.56
C ASP A 396 -28.14 -14.22 14.87
N ILE A 397 -27.08 -15.03 14.98
CA ILE A 397 -26.14 -15.00 16.12
C ILE A 397 -25.34 -13.68 16.14
N VAL A 398 -24.91 -13.18 14.98
CA VAL A 398 -24.23 -11.88 14.86
C VAL A 398 -25.11 -10.74 15.38
N ASN A 399 -26.42 -10.72 15.06
CA ASN A 399 -27.34 -9.74 15.64
C ASN A 399 -27.46 -9.91 17.16
N LEU A 400 -27.70 -11.14 17.64
CA LEU A 400 -27.84 -11.44 19.08
C LEU A 400 -26.64 -10.98 19.91
N LEU A 401 -25.41 -11.23 19.46
CA LEU A 401 -24.18 -10.83 20.16
C LEU A 401 -24.05 -9.31 20.24
N LEU A 402 -24.35 -8.61 19.14
CA LEU A 402 -24.29 -7.15 19.06
C LEU A 402 -25.43 -6.48 19.85
N ASP A 403 -26.62 -7.07 19.87
CA ASP A 403 -27.74 -6.64 20.72
C ASP A 403 -27.46 -6.87 22.22
N CYS A 404 -26.62 -7.86 22.54
CA CYS A 404 -26.05 -8.09 23.87
C CYS A 404 -24.79 -7.25 24.17
N GLY A 405 -24.38 -6.35 23.28
CA GLY A 405 -23.30 -5.38 23.51
C GLY A 405 -21.87 -5.86 23.24
N ALA A 406 -21.67 -6.88 22.40
CA ALA A 406 -20.34 -7.25 21.91
C ALA A 406 -19.70 -6.10 21.09
N ASP A 407 -18.39 -5.90 21.24
CA ASP A 407 -17.61 -4.92 20.48
C ASP A 407 -17.34 -5.45 19.06
N VAL A 408 -18.06 -4.86 18.09
CA VAL A 408 -17.93 -5.15 16.66
C VAL A 408 -16.52 -4.91 16.10
N ASN A 409 -15.73 -4.09 16.79
CA ASN A 409 -14.40 -3.63 16.40
C ASN A 409 -13.27 -4.29 17.22
N LYS A 410 -13.59 -5.25 18.11
CA LYS A 410 -12.58 -5.99 18.88
C LYS A 410 -11.65 -6.79 17.95
N CYS A 411 -10.34 -6.56 18.12
CA CYS A 411 -9.30 -7.21 17.32
C CYS A 411 -8.79 -8.50 17.97
N SER A 412 -8.37 -9.46 17.14
CA SER A 412 -7.45 -10.53 17.53
C SER A 412 -6.04 -9.98 17.81
N ASP A 413 -5.16 -10.81 18.37
CA ASP A 413 -3.75 -10.47 18.58
C ASP A 413 -2.97 -10.35 17.25
N GLU A 414 -3.55 -10.80 16.14
CA GLU A 414 -3.03 -10.63 14.77
C GLU A 414 -3.52 -9.30 14.14
N GLY A 415 -4.31 -8.49 14.85
CA GLY A 415 -4.85 -7.21 14.37
C GLY A 415 -6.07 -7.33 13.47
N LEU A 416 -6.78 -8.47 13.50
CA LEU A 416 -7.96 -8.74 12.67
C LEU A 416 -9.26 -8.50 13.43
N THR A 417 -10.22 -7.82 12.79
CA THR A 417 -11.60 -7.71 13.26
C THR A 417 -12.49 -8.79 12.62
N ALA A 418 -13.68 -9.02 13.18
CA ALA A 418 -14.67 -9.90 12.55
C ALA A 418 -14.99 -9.49 11.09
N LEU A 419 -14.95 -8.17 10.81
CA LEU A 419 -15.10 -7.62 9.47
C LEU A 419 -13.95 -8.04 8.54
N SER A 420 -12.68 -7.86 8.95
CA SER A 420 -11.56 -8.18 8.07
C SER A 420 -11.38 -9.67 7.84
N MET A 421 -11.68 -10.52 8.82
CA MET A 421 -11.78 -11.98 8.61
C MET A 421 -12.82 -12.33 7.54
N CYS A 422 -14.01 -11.71 7.57
CA CYS A 422 -15.02 -11.91 6.53
C CYS A 422 -14.55 -11.45 5.14
N PHE A 423 -13.83 -10.31 5.06
CA PHE A 423 -13.26 -9.82 3.80
C PHE A 423 -12.16 -10.74 3.24
N LEU A 424 -11.28 -11.28 4.07
CA LEU A 424 -10.24 -12.23 3.65
C LEU A 424 -10.83 -13.53 3.08
N VAL A 425 -11.89 -14.07 3.71
CA VAL A 425 -12.62 -15.25 3.19
C VAL A 425 -13.45 -14.93 1.94
N TYR A 426 -13.85 -13.67 1.75
CA TYR A 426 -14.63 -13.23 0.58
C TYR A 426 -13.76 -12.86 -0.64
N TYR A 427 -12.54 -12.36 -0.42
CA TYR A 427 -11.56 -12.03 -1.46
C TYR A 427 -10.28 -12.88 -1.29
N PRO A 428 -10.34 -14.20 -1.59
CA PRO A 428 -9.15 -15.05 -1.57
C PRO A 428 -8.16 -14.60 -2.66
N ALA A 429 -6.86 -14.86 -2.49
CA ALA A 429 -5.83 -14.25 -3.34
C ALA A 429 -5.95 -14.57 -4.84
N GLN A 430 -6.57 -15.69 -5.21
CA GLN A 430 -6.84 -16.06 -6.60
C GLN A 430 -7.93 -15.20 -7.26
N SER A 431 -8.62 -14.34 -6.50
CA SER A 431 -9.58 -13.35 -7.01
C SER A 431 -8.95 -11.99 -7.32
N PHE A 432 -7.69 -11.74 -6.95
CA PHE A 432 -7.03 -10.47 -7.26
C PHE A 432 -6.65 -10.37 -8.73
N LYS A 433 -6.95 -9.22 -9.35
CA LYS A 433 -6.57 -8.93 -10.74
C LYS A 433 -5.06 -8.66 -10.83
N PRO A 434 -4.36 -9.15 -11.87
CA PRO A 434 -2.97 -8.81 -12.11
C PRO A 434 -2.87 -7.32 -12.43
N ASN A 435 -1.98 -6.61 -11.73
CA ASN A 435 -1.79 -5.17 -11.87
C ASN A 435 -0.32 -4.81 -12.14
N VAL A 436 -0.08 -3.58 -12.60
CA VAL A 436 1.26 -3.07 -12.92
C VAL A 436 1.98 -2.51 -11.69
N ALA A 437 1.23 -1.93 -10.73
CA ALA A 437 1.77 -1.28 -9.53
C ALA A 437 2.68 -2.22 -8.72
N GLU A 438 2.21 -3.45 -8.48
CA GLU A 438 2.88 -4.42 -7.61
C GLU A 438 4.06 -5.16 -8.29
N ARG A 439 4.34 -4.92 -9.58
CA ARG A 439 5.46 -5.57 -10.31
C ARG A 439 6.87 -5.20 -9.78
N THR A 440 6.98 -4.15 -8.98
CA THR A 440 8.23 -3.68 -8.37
C THR A 440 8.42 -4.17 -6.93
N MET A 441 7.41 -4.82 -6.35
CA MET A 441 7.47 -5.33 -4.99
C MET A 441 8.54 -6.43 -4.90
N PRO A 442 9.26 -6.56 -3.77
CA PRO A 442 10.11 -7.72 -3.55
C PRO A 442 9.27 -9.00 -3.62
N GLU A 443 9.63 -9.94 -4.49
CA GLU A 443 9.07 -11.29 -4.41
C GLU A 443 9.37 -11.85 -3.00
N PRO A 444 8.39 -12.46 -2.31
CA PRO A 444 8.63 -13.06 -1.01
C PRO A 444 9.81 -14.04 -1.10
N GLN A 445 10.84 -13.82 -0.27
CA GLN A 445 12.00 -14.71 -0.27
C GLN A 445 11.53 -16.13 0.07
N GLU A 446 11.72 -17.08 -0.86
CA GLU A 446 11.43 -18.48 -0.58
C GLU A 446 12.17 -18.89 0.71
N PRO A 447 11.50 -19.55 1.67
CA PRO A 447 12.15 -19.95 2.91
C PRO A 447 13.38 -20.82 2.59
N PRO A 448 14.49 -20.65 3.34
CA PRO A 448 15.80 -21.16 2.94
C PRO A 448 15.75 -22.66 2.66
N LYS A 449 15.98 -23.02 1.39
CA LYS A 449 15.87 -24.38 0.87
C LYS A 449 16.95 -25.28 1.48
N PHE A 450 16.63 -25.89 2.61
CA PHE A 450 17.37 -27.03 3.14
C PHE A 450 17.47 -28.13 2.06
N PRO A 451 18.63 -28.80 1.91
CA PRO A 451 18.88 -29.70 0.79
C PRO A 451 18.10 -31.01 0.92
N VAL A 452 16.89 -31.04 0.35
CA VAL A 452 16.09 -32.26 0.18
C VAL A 452 16.50 -32.97 -1.13
N VAL A 453 16.74 -34.28 -1.03
CA VAL A 453 17.12 -35.15 -2.17
C VAL A 453 15.94 -35.23 -3.16
N PRO A 454 16.17 -35.12 -4.48
CA PRO A 454 15.08 -35.01 -5.45
C PRO A 454 14.22 -36.28 -5.53
N ILE A 455 12.92 -36.11 -5.31
CA ILE A 455 11.87 -37.06 -5.69
C ILE A 455 11.00 -36.38 -6.75
N LEU A 456 10.53 -37.16 -7.73
CA LEU A 456 9.90 -36.65 -8.95
C LEU A 456 8.58 -35.93 -8.68
N SER A 457 8.36 -34.84 -9.41
CA SER A 457 7.14 -34.04 -9.38
C SER A 457 5.92 -34.84 -9.87
N SER A 458 4.89 -34.92 -9.03
CA SER A 458 3.54 -35.33 -9.41
C SER A 458 2.51 -34.33 -8.88
N SER A 459 1.35 -34.27 -9.53
CA SER A 459 0.28 -33.31 -9.21
C SER A 459 -0.40 -33.65 -7.88
N PHE A 460 -0.42 -32.70 -6.95
CA PHE A 460 -1.26 -32.82 -5.76
C PHE A 460 -2.73 -32.53 -6.10
N MET A 461 -3.58 -33.48 -5.74
CA MET A 461 -5.04 -33.31 -5.65
C MET A 461 -5.41 -33.10 -4.20
N ASP A 462 -6.43 -32.28 -3.94
CA ASP A 462 -7.02 -32.16 -2.60
C ASP A 462 -7.73 -33.46 -2.21
N THR A 463 -7.34 -34.04 -1.06
CA THR A 463 -8.12 -35.10 -0.39
C THR A 463 -8.18 -34.84 1.10
N ASN A 464 -9.41 -34.69 1.63
CA ASN A 464 -9.68 -34.56 3.06
C ASN A 464 -9.14 -35.77 3.85
N LEU A 465 -8.76 -35.55 5.12
CA LEU A 465 -8.69 -36.64 6.09
C LEU A 465 -9.23 -36.22 7.46
N GLU A 466 -10.51 -36.51 7.66
CA GLU A 466 -11.23 -36.50 8.93
C GLU A 466 -12.23 -37.66 8.84
N SER A 467 -12.33 -38.61 9.77
CA SER A 467 -11.73 -38.74 11.11
C SER A 467 -11.47 -40.24 11.42
N LEU A 468 -10.87 -40.54 12.59
CA LEU A 468 -11.38 -41.55 13.53
C LEU A 468 -10.62 -41.53 14.88
N TYR A 469 -11.35 -41.57 16.00
CA TYR A 469 -10.86 -41.86 17.36
C TYR A 469 -10.79 -43.42 17.54
N SER A 470 -10.25 -44.05 18.60
CA SER A 470 -10.06 -43.65 20.01
C SER A 470 -8.92 -44.42 20.72
N GLU A 471 -8.53 -43.92 21.90
CA GLU A 471 -8.14 -44.65 23.14
C GLU A 471 -6.95 -45.65 23.20
N VAL A 472 -5.88 -45.18 23.85
CA VAL A 472 -5.13 -45.81 24.96
C VAL A 472 -5.12 -47.34 25.09
N ASN A 473 -3.95 -47.96 24.85
CA ASN A 473 -3.28 -48.83 25.84
C ASN A 473 -1.82 -49.21 25.46
N VAL A 474 -1.06 -49.68 26.46
CA VAL A 474 0.37 -50.06 26.47
C VAL A 474 0.51 -51.25 27.46
N PRO A 475 1.44 -52.24 27.36
CA PRO A 475 2.59 -52.45 26.45
C PRO A 475 2.68 -53.85 25.77
N PHE A 476 3.67 -54.05 24.86
CA PHE A 476 4.39 -55.31 24.52
C PHE A 476 3.54 -56.53 24.02
N GLN A 477 4.01 -57.52 23.22
CA GLN A 477 5.32 -58.15 23.04
C GLN A 477 5.35 -59.00 21.73
N GLY A 478 6.51 -59.19 21.08
CA GLY A 478 6.78 -60.42 20.28
C GLY A 478 6.65 -60.39 18.74
N SER A 479 7.80 -60.32 18.06
CA SER A 479 8.35 -61.29 17.07
C SER A 479 7.43 -62.39 16.45
N CYS A 480 7.56 -62.80 15.18
CA CYS A 480 8.79 -63.04 14.40
C CYS A 480 8.74 -62.68 12.89
N GLU A 481 9.93 -62.67 12.30
CA GLU A 481 10.28 -62.46 10.88
C GLU A 481 9.79 -63.57 9.91
N LEU A 482 9.82 -63.28 8.60
CA LEU A 482 10.71 -63.98 7.63
C LEU A 482 10.87 -63.18 6.32
N ARG A 483 11.79 -63.60 5.42
CA ARG A 483 12.38 -62.79 4.32
C ARG A 483 12.16 -63.36 2.87
N PRO A 484 12.52 -62.62 1.79
CA PRO A 484 12.22 -62.91 0.35
C PRO A 484 13.34 -63.79 -0.30
N PRO A 485 13.73 -63.83 -1.63
CA PRO A 485 13.38 -63.11 -2.89
C PRO A 485 12.99 -64.13 -4.04
N PRO A 486 13.20 -63.99 -5.40
CA PRO A 486 13.85 -62.94 -6.24
C PRO A 486 13.20 -62.63 -7.64
N THR A 487 13.96 -61.90 -8.47
CA THR A 487 13.82 -61.55 -9.92
C THR A 487 15.08 -62.04 -10.70
N PRO A 488 15.38 -61.77 -12.01
CA PRO A 488 14.62 -61.26 -13.18
C PRO A 488 14.63 -62.17 -14.48
N PRO A 489 15.24 -61.85 -15.67
CA PRO A 489 14.57 -61.66 -17.01
C PRO A 489 15.13 -62.59 -18.16
N PRO A 490 15.13 -62.29 -19.51
CA PRO A 490 14.28 -61.51 -20.46
C PRO A 490 13.84 -62.28 -21.78
N LEU A 491 13.17 -61.55 -22.71
CA LEU A 491 12.83 -61.72 -24.18
C LEU A 491 13.74 -62.63 -25.10
N PRO A 492 13.33 -63.13 -26.33
CA PRO A 492 12.62 -62.39 -27.43
C PRO A 492 11.81 -63.12 -28.58
N HIS A 493 11.24 -62.32 -29.52
CA HIS A 493 10.85 -62.48 -30.97
C HIS A 493 10.35 -63.80 -31.66
N ILE A 494 9.37 -63.71 -32.61
CA ILE A 494 9.44 -64.03 -34.09
C ILE A 494 8.03 -64.13 -34.81
N LEU A 495 8.02 -64.07 -36.16
CA LEU A 495 6.96 -64.18 -37.22
C LEU A 495 5.91 -65.33 -37.08
N GLY A 496 4.79 -65.42 -37.85
CA GLY A 496 4.21 -64.57 -38.91
C GLY A 496 3.31 -65.33 -39.94
N SER A 497 2.76 -64.61 -40.94
CA SER A 497 2.24 -65.07 -42.27
C SER A 497 0.89 -65.84 -42.48
N GLN A 498 -0.02 -65.18 -43.22
CA GLN A 498 -0.83 -65.60 -44.40
C GLN A 498 -1.69 -66.90 -44.54
N GLU A 499 -2.83 -66.69 -45.22
CA GLU A 499 -3.55 -67.55 -46.20
C GLU A 499 -4.37 -68.82 -45.81
N GLY A 500 -5.69 -68.74 -46.08
CA GLY A 500 -6.33 -69.48 -47.19
C GLY A 500 -6.84 -70.92 -46.98
N GLY A 501 -8.09 -71.20 -47.38
CA GLY A 501 -8.61 -72.58 -47.56
C GLY A 501 -10.13 -72.70 -47.69
N HIS A 502 -10.63 -73.34 -48.75
CA HIS A 502 -12.06 -73.64 -48.99
C HIS A 502 -12.29 -75.15 -49.14
N SER A 503 -13.53 -75.59 -48.88
CA SER A 503 -14.11 -76.81 -49.46
C SER A 503 -15.64 -76.71 -49.60
N GLN A 504 -16.14 -76.96 -50.83
CA GLN A 504 -17.26 -77.84 -51.26
C GLN A 504 -18.37 -78.26 -50.25
N ASP A 505 -19.65 -78.47 -50.63
CA ASP A 505 -20.21 -78.91 -51.93
C ASP A 505 -21.64 -78.38 -52.32
N ILE A 506 -21.84 -78.26 -53.65
CA ILE A 506 -22.97 -78.67 -54.55
C ILE A 506 -24.38 -78.99 -53.96
N GLY A 507 -25.53 -78.61 -54.58
CA GLY A 507 -25.79 -77.73 -55.75
C GLY A 507 -27.13 -77.95 -56.52
N GLN A 508 -27.43 -77.03 -57.47
CA GLN A 508 -28.39 -77.11 -58.63
C GLN A 508 -29.94 -77.15 -58.42
N PRO A 509 -30.78 -76.88 -59.46
CA PRO A 509 -30.57 -76.14 -60.74
C PRO A 509 -31.68 -75.07 -61.06
N GLY A 510 -31.52 -74.21 -62.10
CA GLY A 510 -32.67 -73.46 -62.68
C GLY A 510 -32.43 -72.10 -63.37
N GLU A 511 -31.97 -72.14 -64.63
CA GLU A 511 -31.91 -71.11 -65.69
C GLU A 511 -33.24 -70.34 -66.01
N SER A 512 -33.33 -69.20 -66.75
CA SER A 512 -32.38 -68.41 -67.57
C SER A 512 -32.95 -66.99 -67.97
N VAL A 513 -32.15 -66.23 -68.77
CA VAL A 513 -32.49 -65.10 -69.69
C VAL A 513 -32.01 -63.67 -69.30
N GLU A 514 -31.47 -63.00 -70.32
CA GLU A 514 -30.57 -61.84 -70.41
C GLU A 514 -31.10 -60.42 -70.07
N HIS A 515 -30.21 -59.44 -69.80
CA HIS A 515 -29.82 -58.38 -70.78
C HIS A 515 -28.64 -57.49 -70.28
N ARG A 516 -28.29 -56.38 -70.99
CA ARG A 516 -26.92 -55.83 -71.08
C ARG A 516 -26.79 -54.27 -71.07
N SER A 517 -25.62 -53.79 -70.61
CA SER A 517 -24.84 -52.58 -71.03
C SER A 517 -25.22 -51.10 -70.71
N SER A 518 -24.26 -50.41 -70.05
CA SER A 518 -23.65 -49.06 -70.33
C SER A 518 -24.43 -47.72 -70.29
N SER A 519 -23.81 -46.66 -69.72
CA SER A 519 -23.50 -45.35 -70.38
C SER A 519 -22.65 -44.37 -69.50
N LEU A 520 -22.36 -43.15 -69.98
CA LEU A 520 -21.39 -42.14 -69.46
C LEU A 520 -21.92 -40.67 -69.47
N LYS A 521 -21.14 -39.75 -68.87
CA LYS A 521 -21.01 -38.27 -69.05
C LYS A 521 -21.89 -37.28 -68.24
N GLY A 522 -21.27 -36.14 -67.87
CA GLY A 522 -21.75 -34.82 -68.31
C GLY A 522 -21.84 -33.66 -67.28
N ASP A 523 -20.78 -32.84 -67.22
CA ASP A 523 -20.68 -31.37 -67.00
C ASP A 523 -21.73 -30.52 -66.20
N SER A 524 -21.23 -29.45 -65.57
CA SER A 524 -21.97 -28.35 -64.90
C SER A 524 -22.51 -27.31 -65.92
N PRO A 525 -23.35 -26.25 -65.60
CA PRO A 525 -23.02 -25.21 -64.58
C PRO A 525 -24.17 -24.35 -63.94
N LEU A 526 -23.79 -23.57 -62.91
CA LEU A 526 -24.15 -22.16 -62.59
C LEU A 526 -25.60 -21.62 -62.44
N VAL A 527 -25.67 -20.48 -61.72
CA VAL A 527 -26.70 -19.39 -61.68
C VAL A 527 -27.88 -19.56 -60.68
N LYS A 528 -28.45 -18.53 -60.00
CA LYS A 528 -27.94 -17.30 -59.30
C LYS A 528 -29.14 -16.52 -58.66
N GLY A 529 -29.11 -16.23 -57.35
CA GLY A 529 -29.99 -15.25 -56.68
C GLY A 529 -31.47 -15.68 -56.48
N SER A 530 -32.35 -14.84 -55.89
CA SER A 530 -32.11 -13.54 -55.24
C SER A 530 -33.33 -13.02 -54.42
N LEU A 531 -33.06 -12.19 -53.40
CA LEU A 531 -33.93 -11.13 -52.82
C LEU A 531 -35.24 -11.50 -52.06
N GLY A 532 -35.67 -10.56 -51.18
CA GLY A 532 -36.86 -10.64 -50.30
C GLY A 532 -36.49 -10.94 -48.83
N HIS A 533 -36.18 -10.01 -47.91
CA HIS A 533 -36.57 -8.60 -47.67
C HIS A 533 -37.83 -8.42 -46.79
N VAL A 534 -37.80 -7.37 -45.93
CA VAL A 534 -38.82 -6.78 -45.03
C VAL A 534 -39.36 -7.58 -43.82
N GLU A 535 -39.13 -6.99 -42.62
CA GLU A 535 -40.12 -6.63 -41.57
C GLU A 535 -41.01 -7.71 -40.88
N SER A 536 -41.54 -7.50 -39.66
CA SER A 536 -41.18 -6.61 -38.53
C SER A 536 -42.00 -6.95 -37.27
N GLY A 537 -41.37 -6.92 -36.08
CA GLY A 537 -42.04 -7.04 -34.77
C GLY A 537 -42.69 -8.40 -34.49
N LEU A 538 -43.21 -8.68 -33.30
CA LEU A 538 -42.91 -8.25 -31.92
C LEU A 538 -43.87 -9.09 -31.01
N GLU A 539 -43.50 -9.26 -29.74
CA GLU A 539 -44.34 -9.80 -28.65
C GLU A 539 -44.81 -11.28 -28.70
N ASP A 540 -44.13 -12.07 -27.86
CA ASP A 540 -44.66 -13.00 -26.85
C ASP A 540 -45.67 -14.13 -27.19
N ILE A 541 -45.28 -15.35 -26.80
CA ILE A 541 -46.02 -16.21 -25.83
C ILE A 541 -45.12 -17.35 -25.32
N LEU A 542 -45.31 -17.79 -24.08
CA LEU A 542 -44.52 -18.87 -23.45
C LEU A 542 -44.80 -20.26 -24.04
N GLY A 543 -43.76 -21.11 -24.10
CA GLY A 543 -43.91 -22.54 -24.40
C GLY A 543 -42.69 -23.38 -24.01
N ASN A 544 -42.84 -24.27 -23.03
CA ASN A 544 -41.82 -25.28 -22.68
C ASN A 544 -41.68 -26.34 -23.79
N THR A 545 -40.51 -26.96 -23.93
CA THR A 545 -40.25 -28.35 -23.47
C THR A 545 -38.94 -28.88 -24.07
N ASP A 546 -37.88 -28.99 -23.28
CA ASP A 546 -36.74 -29.83 -23.63
C ASP A 546 -37.14 -31.31 -23.54
N ARG A 547 -36.89 -32.07 -24.61
CA ARG A 547 -37.14 -33.52 -24.66
C ARG A 547 -35.83 -34.26 -24.94
N GLY A 548 -35.01 -34.40 -23.91
CA GLY A 548 -33.73 -35.11 -23.99
C GLY A 548 -33.87 -36.54 -24.53
N THR A 549 -32.91 -36.95 -25.37
CA THR A 549 -32.83 -38.31 -25.90
C THR A 549 -31.54 -38.99 -25.44
N LEU A 550 -31.72 -39.99 -24.57
CA LEU A 550 -30.85 -41.11 -24.22
C LEU A 550 -29.44 -41.15 -24.84
N CYS A 551 -28.43 -41.08 -23.97
CA CYS A 551 -27.07 -41.54 -24.27
C CYS A 551 -27.03 -43.08 -24.29
N SER A 552 -26.26 -43.67 -25.21
CA SER A 552 -26.03 -45.12 -25.28
C SER A 552 -24.56 -45.48 -25.05
N THR A 553 -24.31 -46.23 -23.98
CA THR A 553 -23.24 -47.22 -23.79
C THR A 553 -21.81 -46.88 -24.24
N GLU A 554 -20.94 -46.73 -23.24
CA GLU A 554 -19.60 -47.33 -23.16
C GLU A 554 -18.64 -47.22 -24.36
N THR A 555 -17.63 -46.38 -24.21
CA THR A 555 -16.23 -46.79 -24.49
C THR A 555 -15.29 -46.01 -23.57
N ASN A 556 -14.42 -46.71 -22.84
CA ASN A 556 -13.30 -46.07 -22.15
C ASN A 556 -12.24 -45.69 -23.18
N PHE A 557 -11.82 -44.43 -23.21
CA PHE A 557 -10.70 -43.97 -24.04
C PHE A 557 -9.80 -42.99 -23.28
N GLU A 558 -8.78 -43.52 -22.60
CA GLU A 558 -7.69 -42.70 -22.09
C GLU A 558 -6.95 -42.07 -23.28
N SER A 559 -7.08 -40.75 -23.42
CA SER A 559 -6.39 -39.99 -24.47
C SER A 559 -5.99 -38.61 -23.97
N ASN A 560 -4.82 -38.56 -23.31
CA ASN A 560 -4.16 -37.32 -22.92
C ASN A 560 -3.55 -36.58 -24.14
N MET A 561 -4.39 -36.17 -25.09
CA MET A 561 -4.07 -35.13 -26.10
C MET A 561 -5.35 -34.48 -26.66
N CYS A 562 -5.41 -33.15 -26.61
CA CYS A 562 -6.35 -32.30 -27.36
C CYS A 562 -7.86 -32.63 -27.25
N VAL A 563 -8.47 -32.30 -26.11
CA VAL A 563 -9.89 -31.92 -26.07
C VAL A 563 -9.97 -30.39 -25.99
N CYS A 564 -10.86 -29.78 -26.78
CA CYS A 564 -11.06 -28.32 -26.74
C CYS A 564 -11.69 -27.90 -25.40
N ASN A 565 -11.35 -26.71 -24.90
CA ASN A 565 -12.11 -26.07 -23.82
C ASN A 565 -13.53 -25.73 -24.34
N PHE A 566 -14.46 -26.66 -24.19
CA PHE A 566 -15.88 -26.36 -24.26
C PHE A 566 -16.25 -25.58 -22.99
N SER A 567 -16.27 -24.26 -23.11
CA SER A 567 -16.86 -23.37 -22.12
C SER A 567 -18.36 -23.63 -22.06
N ILE A 568 -18.77 -24.57 -21.20
CA ILE A 568 -20.18 -24.77 -20.85
C ILE A 568 -20.60 -23.55 -20.03
N GLU A 569 -21.17 -22.55 -20.70
CA GLU A 569 -21.74 -21.36 -20.08
C GLU A 569 -22.98 -21.74 -19.26
N LEU A 570 -22.76 -22.20 -18.04
CA LEU A 570 -23.79 -22.39 -17.03
C LEU A 570 -24.33 -21.02 -16.63
N SER A 571 -25.37 -20.56 -17.33
CA SER A 571 -25.99 -19.26 -17.08
C SER A 571 -26.39 -19.11 -15.61
N GLN A 572 -26.26 -17.89 -15.08
CA GLN A 572 -26.56 -17.58 -13.68
C GLN A 572 -27.98 -18.05 -13.29
N ALA A 573 -28.95 -17.94 -14.19
CA ALA A 573 -30.32 -18.42 -13.95
C ALA A 573 -30.42 -19.94 -13.74
N MET A 574 -29.60 -20.77 -14.39
CA MET A 574 -29.55 -22.21 -14.13
C MET A 574 -28.90 -22.52 -12.78
N LEU A 575 -27.78 -21.84 -12.47
CA LEU A 575 -27.09 -21.99 -11.18
C LEU A 575 -27.96 -21.51 -10.01
N GLU A 576 -28.69 -20.39 -10.17
CA GLU A 576 -29.63 -19.89 -9.17
C GLU A 576 -30.84 -20.80 -8.97
N ARG A 577 -31.42 -21.38 -10.04
CA ARG A 577 -32.49 -22.39 -9.90
C ARG A 577 -32.01 -23.66 -9.19
N SER A 578 -30.77 -24.09 -9.47
CA SER A 578 -30.11 -25.20 -8.77
C SER A 578 -29.84 -24.88 -7.30
N ALA A 579 -29.39 -23.65 -6.99
CA ALA A 579 -29.18 -23.14 -5.64
C ALA A 579 -30.50 -23.03 -4.84
N GLN A 580 -31.55 -22.48 -5.45
CA GLN A 580 -32.88 -22.33 -4.84
C GLN A 580 -33.50 -23.69 -4.50
N SER A 581 -33.47 -24.65 -5.43
CA SER A 581 -33.97 -26.01 -5.18
C SER A 581 -33.14 -26.74 -4.11
N HIS A 582 -31.82 -26.53 -4.04
CA HIS A 582 -31.01 -27.02 -2.91
C HIS A 582 -31.33 -26.34 -1.57
N SER A 583 -31.65 -25.04 -1.56
CA SER A 583 -32.05 -24.33 -0.34
C SER A 583 -33.40 -24.83 0.21
N LEU A 584 -34.34 -25.21 -0.67
CA LEU A 584 -35.61 -25.82 -0.28
C LEU A 584 -35.42 -27.23 0.30
N LEU A 585 -34.50 -28.02 -0.26
CA LEU A 585 -34.16 -29.36 0.25
C LEU A 585 -33.49 -29.34 1.64
N LYS A 586 -32.88 -28.21 2.06
CA LYS A 586 -32.18 -28.10 3.35
C LYS A 586 -33.11 -27.89 4.57
N MET A 587 -34.43 -27.92 4.39
CA MET A 587 -35.39 -27.88 5.50
C MET A 587 -35.67 -29.25 6.17
N ALA A 588 -34.96 -30.30 5.76
CA ALA A 588 -34.94 -31.59 6.45
C ALA A 588 -33.61 -31.79 7.22
N SER A 589 -33.73 -31.85 8.55
CA SER A 589 -32.81 -32.36 9.59
C SER A 589 -31.29 -32.48 9.28
N PRO A 590 -30.41 -31.77 10.01
CA PRO A 590 -28.96 -31.97 9.92
C PRO A 590 -28.51 -33.22 10.69
N SER A 591 -28.26 -34.33 9.98
CA SER A 591 -27.49 -35.46 10.49
C SER A 591 -26.09 -35.48 9.85
N LEU A 592 -25.04 -35.50 10.67
CA LEU A 592 -23.68 -35.78 10.19
C LEU A 592 -23.57 -37.22 9.67
N CYS A 593 -22.43 -37.54 9.04
CA CYS A 593 -22.03 -38.87 8.57
C CYS A 593 -22.79 -39.45 7.37
N THR A 594 -22.65 -38.81 6.19
CA THR A 594 -22.45 -39.56 4.94
C THR A 594 -21.31 -38.95 4.13
N SER A 595 -20.33 -39.75 3.74
CA SER A 595 -19.27 -39.41 2.79
C SER A 595 -19.86 -39.28 1.39
N SER A 596 -20.32 -38.07 1.05
CA SER A 596 -21.10 -37.84 -0.17
C SER A 596 -20.26 -38.01 -1.44
N PHE A 597 -20.43 -39.16 -2.11
CA PHE A 597 -19.97 -39.38 -3.48
C PHE A 597 -20.36 -38.20 -4.39
N ASP A 598 -19.41 -37.85 -5.26
CA ASP A 598 -19.50 -36.92 -6.39
C ASP A 598 -20.66 -35.90 -6.37
N LYS A 599 -20.46 -34.80 -5.63
CA LYS A 599 -21.27 -33.59 -5.75
C LYS A 599 -20.94 -32.87 -7.06
N GLY A 600 -21.39 -33.45 -8.18
CA GLY A 600 -21.09 -33.03 -9.55
C GLY A 600 -21.16 -31.51 -9.77
N THR A 601 -20.21 -30.99 -10.56
CA THR A 601 -19.69 -29.62 -10.52
C THR A 601 -20.71 -28.49 -10.34
N MET A 602 -21.86 -28.53 -11.05
CA MET A 602 -22.94 -27.53 -10.90
C MET A 602 -23.41 -27.36 -9.44
N ARG A 603 -23.52 -28.46 -8.68
CA ARG A 603 -23.94 -28.44 -7.27
C ARG A 603 -22.90 -27.77 -6.37
N ARG A 604 -21.61 -28.03 -6.63
CA ARG A 604 -20.49 -27.38 -5.92
C ARG A 604 -20.42 -25.88 -6.23
N MET A 605 -20.65 -25.47 -7.48
CA MET A 605 -20.76 -24.06 -7.87
C MET A 605 -21.96 -23.39 -7.20
N ALA A 606 -23.14 -24.01 -7.22
CA ALA A 606 -24.35 -23.48 -6.59
C ALA A 606 -24.19 -23.27 -5.07
N LEU A 607 -23.54 -24.21 -4.36
CA LEU A 607 -23.22 -24.04 -2.93
C LEU A 607 -22.27 -22.88 -2.69
N SER A 608 -21.17 -22.77 -3.46
CA SER A 608 -20.23 -21.65 -3.38
C SER A 608 -20.90 -20.29 -3.61
N MET A 609 -21.84 -20.20 -4.56
CA MET A 609 -22.62 -18.99 -4.79
C MET A 609 -23.55 -18.63 -3.62
N ILE A 610 -24.19 -19.61 -2.97
CA ILE A 610 -25.00 -19.38 -1.77
C ILE A 610 -24.12 -18.86 -0.63
N GLU A 611 -22.97 -19.49 -0.39
CA GLU A 611 -22.03 -19.07 0.64
C GLU A 611 -21.46 -17.66 0.38
N ARG A 612 -21.08 -17.34 -0.87
CA ARG A 612 -20.63 -16.00 -1.25
C ARG A 612 -21.74 -14.97 -1.01
N ARG A 613 -22.99 -15.25 -1.38
CA ARG A 613 -24.14 -14.37 -1.11
C ARG A 613 -24.38 -14.21 0.40
N LYS A 614 -24.21 -15.26 1.21
CA LYS A 614 -24.29 -15.19 2.67
C LYS A 614 -23.19 -14.32 3.28
N ARG A 615 -21.91 -14.56 2.94
CA ARG A 615 -20.75 -13.75 3.40
C ARG A 615 -20.95 -12.26 3.10
N TRP A 616 -21.47 -11.93 1.91
CA TRP A 616 -21.80 -10.56 1.52
C TRP A 616 -22.93 -9.93 2.36
N GLN A 617 -23.90 -10.72 2.81
CA GLN A 617 -24.92 -10.27 3.76
C GLN A 617 -24.33 -10.04 5.16
N THR A 618 -23.41 -10.90 5.62
CA THR A 618 -22.69 -10.73 6.90
C THR A 618 -21.84 -9.46 6.89
N ILE A 619 -21.07 -9.22 5.82
CA ILE A 619 -20.28 -8.01 5.62
C ILE A 619 -21.16 -6.76 5.70
N LYS A 620 -22.29 -6.75 4.98
CA LYS A 620 -23.27 -5.65 5.03
C LYS A 620 -23.95 -5.50 6.38
N LEU A 621 -24.10 -6.57 7.16
CA LEU A 621 -24.63 -6.51 8.53
C LEU A 621 -23.63 -5.86 9.49
N LEU A 622 -22.36 -6.29 9.48
CA LEU A 622 -21.30 -5.75 10.34
C LEU A 622 -21.08 -4.25 10.11
N LEU A 623 -20.94 -3.83 8.85
CA LEU A 623 -20.77 -2.41 8.50
C LEU A 623 -21.96 -1.55 8.98
N ARG A 624 -23.20 -2.02 8.77
CA ARG A 624 -24.42 -1.35 9.28
C ARG A 624 -24.55 -1.32 10.81
N ARG A 625 -23.80 -2.18 11.52
CA ARG A 625 -23.73 -2.26 12.98
C ARG A 625 -22.54 -1.50 13.57
N GLY A 626 -21.78 -0.76 12.76
CA GLY A 626 -20.67 0.10 13.22
C GLY A 626 -19.28 -0.51 13.12
N ALA A 627 -19.09 -1.56 12.32
CA ALA A 627 -17.76 -2.10 12.03
C ALA A 627 -16.92 -1.09 11.22
N ASP A 628 -15.76 -0.69 11.75
CA ASP A 628 -14.85 0.25 11.10
C ASP A 628 -13.94 -0.49 10.08
N PRO A 629 -13.98 -0.14 8.78
CA PRO A 629 -13.12 -0.74 7.77
C PRO A 629 -11.63 -0.39 7.89
N ASN A 630 -11.27 0.61 8.70
CA ASN A 630 -9.91 1.16 8.76
C ASN A 630 -8.98 0.46 9.77
N LEU A 631 -9.52 -0.32 10.71
CA LEU A 631 -8.76 -0.90 11.83
C LEU A 631 -7.77 -2.00 11.44
N CYS A 632 -8.08 -2.78 10.41
CA CYS A 632 -7.27 -3.93 10.01
C CYS A 632 -5.98 -3.47 9.31
N ARG A 633 -4.85 -3.53 10.02
CA ARG A 633 -3.52 -3.16 9.46
C ARG A 633 -2.79 -4.32 8.80
N VAL A 634 -3.05 -5.56 9.23
CA VAL A 634 -2.35 -6.77 8.77
C VAL A 634 -3.38 -7.76 8.21
N PRO A 635 -3.23 -8.27 6.98
CA PRO A 635 -2.18 -7.94 6.02
C PRO A 635 -2.34 -6.54 5.39
N MET A 636 -3.57 -6.01 5.32
CA MET A 636 -3.91 -4.70 4.77
C MET A 636 -5.35 -4.31 5.17
N GLN A 637 -5.70 -3.03 5.05
CA GLN A 637 -7.07 -2.55 5.23
C GLN A 637 -8.02 -3.18 4.19
N VAL A 638 -9.28 -3.37 4.56
CA VAL A 638 -10.25 -4.12 3.71
C VAL A 638 -10.55 -3.44 2.36
N LEU A 639 -10.31 -2.12 2.25
CA LEU A 639 -10.41 -1.39 0.98
C LEU A 639 -9.39 -1.91 -0.06
N PHE A 640 -8.16 -2.25 0.35
CA PHE A 640 -7.18 -2.82 -0.56
C PHE A 640 -7.62 -4.20 -1.10
N LEU A 641 -8.31 -5.02 -0.29
CA LEU A 641 -8.83 -6.32 -0.72
C LEU A 641 -9.91 -6.16 -1.82
N ALA A 642 -10.85 -5.24 -1.62
CA ALA A 642 -11.90 -4.94 -2.61
C ALA A 642 -11.34 -4.32 -3.90
N VAL A 643 -10.40 -3.37 -3.80
CA VAL A 643 -9.71 -2.77 -4.95
C VAL A 643 -8.91 -3.82 -5.72
N LYS A 644 -8.09 -4.65 -5.05
CA LYS A 644 -7.29 -5.69 -5.71
C LYS A 644 -8.14 -6.75 -6.41
N ALA A 645 -9.32 -7.06 -5.89
CA ALA A 645 -10.29 -7.94 -6.56
C ALA A 645 -11.00 -7.27 -7.75
N GLY A 646 -10.94 -5.94 -7.89
CA GLY A 646 -11.70 -5.18 -8.89
C GLY A 646 -13.20 -5.13 -8.61
N ASP A 647 -13.61 -5.22 -7.35
CA ASP A 647 -15.03 -5.27 -6.94
C ASP A 647 -15.58 -3.85 -6.69
N VAL A 648 -16.28 -3.30 -7.70
CA VAL A 648 -16.87 -1.95 -7.66
C VAL A 648 -17.90 -1.80 -6.53
N ASP A 649 -18.72 -2.84 -6.28
CA ASP A 649 -19.71 -2.85 -5.19
C ASP A 649 -19.02 -3.00 -3.83
N GLY A 650 -17.92 -3.76 -3.77
CA GLY A 650 -16.99 -3.82 -2.63
C GLY A 650 -16.45 -2.45 -2.24
N VAL A 651 -15.84 -1.75 -3.19
CA VAL A 651 -15.27 -0.40 -2.98
C VAL A 651 -16.35 0.61 -2.61
N ARG A 652 -17.48 0.65 -3.35
CA ARG A 652 -18.60 1.55 -3.05
C ARG A 652 -19.12 1.36 -1.62
N LEU A 653 -19.40 0.12 -1.22
CA LEU A 653 -19.92 -0.19 0.12
C LEU A 653 -18.96 0.28 1.22
N LEU A 654 -17.65 0.14 1.03
CA LEU A 654 -16.65 0.57 1.99
C LEU A 654 -16.54 2.09 2.09
N LEU A 655 -16.55 2.81 0.96
CA LEU A 655 -16.54 4.27 0.95
C LEU A 655 -17.82 4.85 1.60
N GLU A 656 -18.98 4.24 1.36
CA GLU A 656 -20.26 4.58 2.01
C GLU A 656 -20.23 4.41 3.55
N HIS A 657 -19.31 3.61 4.08
CA HIS A 657 -19.13 3.37 5.53
C HIS A 657 -17.79 3.91 6.06
N GLY A 658 -17.23 4.95 5.42
CA GLY A 658 -16.09 5.70 5.96
C GLY A 658 -14.71 5.07 5.78
N ALA A 659 -14.53 4.19 4.80
CA ALA A 659 -13.19 3.70 4.44
C ALA A 659 -12.30 4.82 3.89
N ARG A 660 -11.12 4.98 4.49
CA ARG A 660 -10.13 6.00 4.13
C ARG A 660 -9.44 5.70 2.81
N THR A 661 -9.30 6.71 1.96
CA THR A 661 -8.62 6.66 0.66
C THR A 661 -7.16 7.08 0.71
N ASP A 662 -6.75 7.77 1.78
CA ASP A 662 -5.39 8.25 2.05
C ASP A 662 -4.48 7.20 2.73
N ILE A 663 -4.95 5.96 2.84
CA ILE A 663 -4.16 4.83 3.32
C ILE A 663 -3.05 4.44 2.34
N CYS A 664 -1.91 4.01 2.87
CA CYS A 664 -0.77 3.51 2.10
C CYS A 664 -0.36 2.13 2.63
N PHE A 665 0.22 1.29 1.77
CA PHE A 665 1.04 0.16 2.22
C PHE A 665 2.26 0.65 3.03
N PRO A 666 2.91 -0.22 3.83
CA PRO A 666 4.19 0.08 4.48
C PRO A 666 5.28 0.55 3.49
N PRO A 667 6.27 1.35 3.92
CA PRO A 667 7.35 1.83 3.02
C PRO A 667 8.17 0.73 2.35
N GLN A 668 8.32 -0.43 3.01
CA GLN A 668 8.95 -1.64 2.47
C GLN A 668 8.16 -2.24 1.29
N LEU A 669 6.87 -1.90 1.21
CA LEU A 669 5.88 -2.29 0.21
C LEU A 669 5.46 -1.07 -0.65
N GLY A 670 6.37 -0.11 -0.83
CA GLY A 670 6.29 0.96 -1.83
C GLY A 670 5.30 2.11 -1.55
N THR A 671 4.71 2.18 -0.35
CA THR A 671 3.65 3.14 0.02
C THR A 671 2.52 3.30 -1.01
N LEU A 672 2.15 2.22 -1.69
CA LEU A 672 1.05 2.23 -2.67
C LEU A 672 -0.28 2.60 -1.99
N THR A 673 -1.02 3.54 -2.59
CA THR A 673 -2.39 3.91 -2.17
C THR A 673 -3.45 3.11 -2.94
N PRO A 674 -4.73 3.09 -2.49
CA PRO A 674 -5.82 2.48 -3.26
C PRO A 674 -5.92 3.00 -4.70
N LEU A 675 -5.64 4.29 -4.94
CA LEU A 675 -5.67 4.88 -6.28
C LEU A 675 -4.56 4.33 -7.19
N HIS A 676 -3.36 4.09 -6.65
CA HIS A 676 -2.25 3.49 -7.40
C HIS A 676 -2.61 2.10 -7.91
N ILE A 677 -3.17 1.25 -7.04
CA ILE A 677 -3.61 -0.09 -7.44
C ILE A 677 -4.76 0.02 -8.43
N ALA A 678 -5.78 0.84 -8.15
CA ALA A 678 -6.95 1.01 -9.00
C ALA A 678 -6.60 1.46 -10.43
N ALA A 679 -5.72 2.45 -10.58
CA ALA A 679 -5.25 2.93 -11.88
C ALA A 679 -4.52 1.84 -12.69
N ALA A 680 -3.89 0.89 -11.99
CA ALA A 680 -3.17 -0.25 -12.55
C ALA A 680 -4.04 -1.51 -12.79
N LEU A 681 -5.35 -1.47 -12.51
CA LEU A 681 -6.28 -2.61 -12.73
C LEU A 681 -6.73 -2.73 -14.20
N PRO A 682 -6.77 -3.96 -14.76
CA PRO A 682 -7.36 -4.21 -16.07
C PRO A 682 -8.90 -4.24 -16.04
N GLY A 683 -9.51 -3.77 -17.13
CA GLY A 683 -10.96 -3.75 -17.35
C GLY A 683 -11.70 -2.49 -16.89
N GLU A 684 -12.98 -2.42 -17.27
CA GLU A 684 -13.92 -1.32 -17.00
C GLU A 684 -14.15 -1.09 -15.50
N GLU A 685 -13.99 -2.14 -14.68
CA GLU A 685 -14.13 -2.06 -13.23
C GLU A 685 -12.99 -1.24 -12.61
N GLY A 686 -11.80 -1.23 -13.23
CA GLY A 686 -10.71 -0.35 -12.84
C GLY A 686 -11.06 1.12 -13.07
N VAL A 687 -11.72 1.43 -14.20
CA VAL A 687 -12.20 2.79 -14.52
C VAL A 687 -13.21 3.26 -13.46
N GLN A 688 -14.20 2.41 -13.13
CA GLN A 688 -15.24 2.72 -12.14
C GLN A 688 -14.68 2.84 -10.71
N ILE A 689 -13.69 2.02 -10.33
CA ILE A 689 -13.04 2.14 -9.02
C ILE A 689 -12.20 3.42 -8.95
N VAL A 690 -11.48 3.79 -10.01
CA VAL A 690 -10.78 5.08 -10.08
C VAL A 690 -11.76 6.25 -9.97
N GLU A 691 -12.90 6.21 -10.67
CA GLU A 691 -13.93 7.25 -10.56
C GLU A 691 -14.48 7.38 -9.13
N LEU A 692 -14.84 6.25 -8.48
CA LEU A 692 -15.33 6.24 -7.10
C LEU A 692 -14.29 6.77 -6.10
N LEU A 693 -13.03 6.37 -6.25
CA LEU A 693 -11.94 6.84 -5.41
C LEU A 693 -11.67 8.33 -5.63
N LEU A 694 -11.67 8.83 -6.86
CA LEU A 694 -11.44 10.26 -7.16
C LEU A 694 -12.54 11.19 -6.65
N HIS A 695 -13.76 10.68 -6.41
CA HIS A 695 -14.82 11.42 -5.70
C HIS A 695 -14.61 11.48 -4.17
N ALA A 696 -13.72 10.65 -3.61
CA ALA A 696 -13.46 10.50 -2.18
C ALA A 696 -11.98 10.76 -1.79
N ILE A 697 -11.16 11.27 -2.71
CA ILE A 697 -9.71 11.46 -2.54
C ILE A 697 -9.35 12.93 -2.32
N THR A 698 -8.32 13.15 -1.50
CA THR A 698 -7.75 14.47 -1.19
C THR A 698 -6.54 14.83 -2.05
N ASP A 699 -5.75 13.85 -2.51
CA ASP A 699 -4.57 14.04 -3.36
C ASP A 699 -4.50 12.98 -4.48
N VAL A 700 -4.32 13.45 -5.72
CA VAL A 700 -4.26 12.64 -6.95
C VAL A 700 -2.82 12.38 -7.40
N ASP A 701 -1.89 13.27 -7.02
CA ASP A 701 -0.47 13.22 -7.39
C ASP A 701 0.43 12.62 -6.28
N ALA A 702 -0.18 11.98 -5.27
CA ALA A 702 0.51 11.25 -4.22
C ALA A 702 1.58 10.30 -4.81
N GLU A 703 2.78 10.30 -4.23
CA GLU A 703 3.93 9.53 -4.74
C GLU A 703 4.20 8.24 -3.95
N ALA A 704 4.46 7.14 -4.68
CA ALA A 704 4.98 5.89 -4.14
C ALA A 704 6.43 6.03 -3.62
N SER A 705 6.83 5.23 -2.63
CA SER A 705 8.19 5.24 -2.07
C SER A 705 9.19 4.44 -2.91
N ASP A 706 9.20 4.68 -4.23
CA ASP A 706 9.93 3.91 -5.24
C ASP A 706 10.84 4.76 -6.14
N LYS A 707 11.27 5.95 -5.68
CA LYS A 707 12.09 6.92 -6.44
C LYS A 707 13.39 6.32 -6.99
N ASP A 708 14.07 5.49 -6.20
CA ASP A 708 15.30 4.78 -6.57
C ASP A 708 15.07 3.59 -7.51
N SER A 709 13.82 3.14 -7.65
CA SER A 709 13.51 2.00 -8.54
C SER A 709 13.84 2.36 -9.99
N THR A 710 14.26 1.34 -10.74
CA THR A 710 14.61 1.48 -12.16
C THR A 710 13.48 0.88 -12.98
N TYR A 711 12.89 1.68 -13.87
CA TYR A 711 11.91 1.17 -14.85
C TYR A 711 12.55 0.11 -15.75
N LYS A 712 12.02 -1.12 -15.72
CA LYS A 712 12.56 -2.31 -16.41
C LYS A 712 11.72 -2.70 -17.63
N SER A 713 11.59 -1.82 -18.62
CA SER A 713 11.21 -2.26 -19.97
C SER A 713 12.19 -3.33 -20.47
N GLY A 714 11.69 -4.32 -21.22
CA GLY A 714 12.39 -5.55 -21.60
C GLY A 714 13.88 -5.37 -21.95
N LYS A 715 14.76 -5.98 -21.16
CA LYS A 715 16.20 -5.69 -21.13
C LYS A 715 16.95 -6.17 -22.38
N LEU A 716 17.06 -5.29 -23.37
CA LEU A 716 18.15 -5.32 -24.34
C LEU A 716 19.43 -4.78 -23.66
N ASP A 717 20.47 -5.61 -23.56
CA ASP A 717 21.81 -5.16 -23.12
C ASP A 717 22.49 -4.34 -24.23
N LEU A 718 22.10 -3.07 -24.32
CA LEU A 718 22.54 -2.14 -25.36
C LEU A 718 24.03 -1.81 -25.23
N LEU A 719 24.81 -2.30 -26.19
CA LEU A 719 26.24 -2.04 -26.26
C LEU A 719 26.57 -0.55 -26.39
N PRO A 720 27.72 -0.08 -25.88
CA PRO A 720 28.18 1.29 -26.09
C PRO A 720 28.19 1.65 -27.58
N SER A 721 27.53 2.76 -27.91
CA SER A 721 27.35 3.24 -29.29
C SER A 721 28.67 3.36 -30.04
N SER A 722 28.67 2.99 -31.31
CA SER A 722 29.81 3.13 -32.22
C SER A 722 29.97 4.54 -32.78
N LEU A 723 29.05 5.46 -32.47
CA LEU A 723 29.10 6.87 -32.88
C LEU A 723 30.12 7.65 -32.02
N LYS A 724 31.02 8.38 -32.67
CA LYS A 724 32.06 9.17 -32.00
C LYS A 724 31.48 10.49 -31.48
N LEU A 725 31.39 10.63 -30.16
CA LEU A 725 31.18 11.91 -29.47
C LEU A 725 32.49 12.68 -29.39
N SER A 726 32.45 14.01 -29.58
CA SER A 726 33.61 14.89 -29.72
C SER A 726 33.42 16.25 -29.01
N ASN A 727 32.69 16.30 -27.89
CA ASN A 727 32.36 17.51 -27.14
C ASN A 727 31.70 18.60 -28.02
N GLU A 728 30.85 18.19 -28.97
CA GLU A 728 30.06 19.12 -29.79
C GLU A 728 29.12 19.99 -28.91
N PRO A 729 29.05 21.32 -29.13
CA PRO A 729 28.27 22.23 -28.29
C PRO A 729 26.77 22.28 -28.65
N GLY A 730 26.30 21.43 -29.56
CA GLY A 730 24.89 21.36 -29.94
C GLY A 730 24.36 22.50 -30.81
N PRO A 731 23.02 22.63 -30.90
CA PRO A 731 22.39 23.78 -31.55
C PRO A 731 22.68 25.08 -30.78
N PRO A 732 22.82 26.25 -31.45
CA PRO A 732 22.92 27.53 -30.77
C PRO A 732 21.62 27.92 -30.05
N GLN A 733 21.74 28.56 -28.88
CA GLN A 733 20.61 29.01 -28.05
C GLN A 733 19.57 29.87 -28.81
N ALA A 734 19.96 30.58 -29.88
CA ALA A 734 19.05 31.34 -30.72
C ALA A 734 17.98 30.49 -31.46
N TYR A 735 18.10 29.15 -31.47
CA TYR A 735 17.14 28.26 -32.15
C TYR A 735 16.02 27.74 -31.26
N TYR A 736 16.18 27.68 -29.92
CA TYR A 736 15.25 27.03 -28.98
C TYR A 736 14.98 27.93 -27.75
N SER A 737 13.94 27.62 -26.95
CA SER A 737 13.67 28.30 -25.68
C SER A 737 14.26 27.54 -24.48
N MET A 738 14.48 28.23 -23.36
CA MET A 738 15.19 27.68 -22.19
C MET A 738 14.28 27.44 -20.97
N ASP A 739 12.98 27.66 -21.12
CA ASP A 739 12.03 27.91 -20.03
C ASP A 739 11.48 26.61 -19.39
N THR A 740 12.35 25.63 -19.18
CA THR A 740 12.04 24.41 -18.40
C THR A 740 13.15 24.19 -17.36
N PRO A 741 12.91 24.45 -16.05
CA PRO A 741 13.76 23.87 -15.02
C PRO A 741 13.74 22.34 -15.11
N LEU A 742 14.77 21.69 -14.58
CA LEU A 742 14.75 20.23 -14.41
C LEU A 742 13.72 19.89 -13.30
N PRO A 743 12.74 19.02 -13.56
CA PRO A 743 11.88 18.50 -12.48
C PRO A 743 12.70 17.68 -11.50
N GLU A 744 12.27 17.65 -10.25
CA GLU A 744 12.82 16.72 -9.25
C GLU A 744 12.31 15.29 -9.56
N GLU A 745 13.12 14.26 -9.29
CA GLU A 745 12.69 12.86 -9.49
C GLU A 745 11.81 12.41 -8.31
N GLY A 746 10.55 12.11 -8.62
CA GLY A 746 9.54 11.64 -7.69
C GLY A 746 9.38 10.12 -7.68
N GLY A 747 8.44 9.64 -6.86
CA GLY A 747 7.88 8.30 -6.97
C GLY A 747 6.91 8.17 -8.15
N ARG A 748 6.43 6.97 -8.43
CA ARG A 748 5.24 6.82 -9.30
C ARG A 748 4.04 7.51 -8.65
N THR A 749 3.25 8.14 -9.49
CA THR A 749 1.87 8.55 -9.19
C THR A 749 0.90 7.60 -9.89
N ALA A 750 -0.39 7.65 -9.54
CA ALA A 750 -1.42 6.86 -10.22
C ALA A 750 -1.46 7.10 -11.76
N LEU A 751 -1.15 8.34 -12.20
CA LEU A 751 -1.06 8.70 -13.61
C LEU A 751 0.10 7.99 -14.34
N HIS A 752 1.25 7.80 -13.68
CA HIS A 752 2.35 7.01 -14.24
C HIS A 752 1.92 5.56 -14.47
N MET A 753 1.25 4.94 -13.49
CA MET A 753 0.81 3.55 -13.58
C MET A 753 -0.26 3.34 -14.65
N ALA A 754 -1.19 4.29 -14.80
CA ALA A 754 -2.18 4.27 -15.89
C ALA A 754 -1.54 4.37 -17.29
N CYS A 755 -0.40 5.07 -17.41
CA CYS A 755 0.35 5.19 -18.67
C CYS A 755 1.30 4.01 -18.94
N GLU A 756 1.74 3.29 -17.90
CA GLU A 756 2.58 2.08 -18.00
C GLU A 756 1.80 0.86 -18.53
N ARG A 757 0.46 0.91 -18.48
CA ARG A 757 -0.44 -0.19 -18.89
C ARG A 757 -0.30 -0.59 -20.37
N GLU A 758 -0.21 -1.90 -20.59
CA GLU A 758 -0.13 -2.57 -21.90
C GLU A 758 -1.36 -3.46 -22.18
N ASP A 759 -2.42 -3.38 -21.34
CA ASP A 759 -3.62 -4.21 -21.43
C ASP A 759 -4.70 -3.62 -22.37
N ASP A 760 -5.79 -3.04 -21.87
CA ASP A 760 -6.77 -2.33 -22.70
C ASP A 760 -6.43 -0.85 -22.83
N ASN A 761 -6.04 -0.46 -24.05
CA ASN A 761 -5.75 0.92 -24.42
C ASN A 761 -6.92 1.90 -24.16
N LYS A 762 -8.18 1.43 -24.19
CA LYS A 762 -9.37 2.25 -23.89
C LYS A 762 -9.51 2.48 -22.39
N CYS A 763 -9.59 1.42 -21.59
CA CYS A 763 -9.66 1.54 -20.13
C CYS A 763 -8.50 2.37 -19.57
N ALA A 764 -7.28 2.21 -20.11
CA ALA A 764 -6.13 3.03 -19.75
C ALA A 764 -6.29 4.51 -20.15
N ARG A 765 -6.84 4.82 -21.33
CA ARG A 765 -7.20 6.19 -21.72
C ARG A 765 -8.23 6.78 -20.75
N ASP A 766 -9.24 6.02 -20.38
CA ASP A 766 -10.37 6.52 -19.59
C ASP A 766 -10.00 6.74 -18.12
N VAL A 767 -9.14 5.89 -17.54
CA VAL A 767 -8.44 6.18 -16.27
C VAL A 767 -7.58 7.44 -16.36
N VAL A 768 -6.79 7.60 -17.43
CA VAL A 768 -5.95 8.81 -17.62
C VAL A 768 -6.81 10.07 -17.76
N GLN A 769 -7.92 10.00 -18.50
CA GLN A 769 -8.84 11.13 -18.69
C GLN A 769 -9.50 11.55 -17.35
N LEU A 770 -9.93 10.58 -16.53
CA LEU A 770 -10.43 10.84 -15.17
C LEU A 770 -9.38 11.53 -14.30
N LEU A 771 -8.16 10.97 -14.20
CA LEU A 771 -7.06 11.57 -13.42
C LEU A 771 -6.74 13.01 -13.87
N LEU A 772 -6.64 13.27 -15.17
CA LEU A 772 -6.37 14.60 -15.72
C LEU A 772 -7.52 15.59 -15.49
N SER A 773 -8.77 15.13 -15.51
CA SER A 773 -9.93 15.97 -15.17
C SER A 773 -9.96 16.37 -13.68
N HIS A 774 -9.46 15.49 -12.81
CA HIS A 774 -9.21 15.76 -11.38
C HIS A 774 -7.86 16.48 -11.13
N ARG A 775 -7.23 17.02 -12.19
CA ARG A 775 -6.02 17.87 -12.16
C ARG A 775 -4.68 17.17 -11.84
N ALA A 776 -4.57 15.85 -12.02
CA ALA A 776 -3.27 15.16 -11.95
C ALA A 776 -2.22 15.81 -12.86
N ASN A 777 -0.98 15.94 -12.37
CA ASN A 777 0.11 16.64 -13.06
C ASN A 777 0.80 15.74 -14.10
N PRO A 778 0.67 16.02 -15.42
CA PRO A 778 1.23 15.17 -16.47
C PRO A 778 2.75 15.35 -16.67
N ASN A 779 3.40 16.21 -15.88
CA ASN A 779 4.80 16.62 -16.04
C ASN A 779 5.71 16.22 -14.86
N LEU A 780 5.22 15.41 -13.92
CA LEU A 780 6.05 14.75 -12.91
C LEU A 780 6.98 13.72 -13.58
N LEU A 781 8.08 13.36 -12.90
CA LEU A 781 9.07 12.38 -13.38
C LEU A 781 9.26 11.25 -12.37
N TRP A 782 9.01 10.02 -12.79
CA TRP A 782 9.43 8.81 -12.09
C TRP A 782 10.48 8.04 -12.90
N SER A 783 11.57 7.65 -12.24
CA SER A 783 12.69 6.94 -12.85
C SER A 783 13.20 7.54 -14.18
N GLY A 784 13.11 8.87 -14.30
CA GLY A 784 13.46 9.65 -15.49
C GLY A 784 12.44 9.66 -16.62
N HIS A 785 11.32 8.96 -16.48
CA HIS A 785 10.18 8.98 -17.38
C HIS A 785 9.07 9.91 -16.87
N SER A 786 8.44 10.67 -17.76
CA SER A 786 7.13 11.30 -17.52
C SER A 786 5.97 10.38 -17.97
N PRO A 787 4.72 10.61 -17.53
CA PRO A 787 3.55 9.87 -17.99
C PRO A 787 3.41 9.85 -19.52
N LEU A 788 3.66 10.99 -20.18
CA LEU A 788 3.71 11.07 -21.65
C LEU A 788 4.77 10.12 -22.23
N SER A 789 5.97 10.08 -21.65
CA SER A 789 7.03 9.17 -22.12
C SER A 789 6.72 7.69 -21.84
N LEU A 790 5.99 7.37 -20.77
CA LEU A 790 5.52 6.01 -20.48
C LEU A 790 4.46 5.56 -21.49
N SER A 791 3.50 6.43 -21.85
CA SER A 791 2.50 6.12 -22.89
C SER A 791 3.10 5.93 -24.30
N ILE A 792 4.26 6.54 -24.56
CA ILE A 792 5.06 6.23 -25.76
C ILE A 792 5.76 4.87 -25.59
N ALA A 793 6.27 4.54 -24.40
CA ALA A 793 6.92 3.25 -24.12
C ALA A 793 5.98 2.04 -24.17
N SER A 794 4.74 2.16 -23.65
CA SER A 794 3.73 1.08 -23.62
C SER A 794 2.97 0.89 -24.95
N GLY A 795 3.04 1.85 -25.87
CA GLY A 795 2.37 1.77 -27.18
C GLY A 795 1.04 2.51 -27.28
N ASN A 796 0.48 3.03 -26.17
CA ASN A 796 -0.88 3.55 -26.13
C ASN A 796 -1.01 4.97 -26.76
N ASP A 797 -1.23 5.00 -28.08
CA ASP A 797 -1.47 6.25 -28.83
C ASP A 797 -2.80 6.95 -28.52
N LEU A 798 -3.72 6.35 -27.74
CA LEU A 798 -4.89 7.07 -27.23
C LEU A 798 -4.51 7.92 -26.02
N VAL A 799 -3.80 7.34 -25.04
CA VAL A 799 -3.26 8.05 -23.86
C VAL A 799 -2.30 9.17 -24.28
N VAL A 800 -1.41 8.93 -25.25
CA VAL A 800 -0.53 9.98 -25.81
C VAL A 800 -1.33 11.19 -26.29
N LYS A 801 -2.49 10.97 -26.95
CA LYS A 801 -3.34 12.06 -27.43
C LYS A 801 -3.94 12.85 -26.25
N GLU A 802 -4.51 12.13 -25.28
CA GLU A 802 -5.22 12.75 -24.15
C GLU A 802 -4.28 13.63 -23.30
N LEU A 803 -3.08 13.12 -22.98
CA LEU A 803 -2.03 13.86 -22.26
C LEU A 803 -1.60 15.13 -23.01
N LEU A 804 -1.41 15.06 -24.33
CA LEU A 804 -1.03 16.21 -25.16
C LEU A 804 -2.17 17.24 -25.31
N THR A 805 -3.44 16.85 -25.13
CA THR A 805 -4.57 17.81 -25.02
C THR A 805 -4.73 18.41 -23.63
N HIS A 806 -4.25 17.74 -22.58
CA HIS A 806 -4.34 18.19 -21.18
C HIS A 806 -3.06 18.85 -20.63
N GLY A 807 -2.08 19.18 -21.48
CA GLY A 807 -0.93 20.02 -21.09
C GLY A 807 0.33 19.28 -20.64
N ALA A 808 0.51 18.02 -21.06
CA ALA A 808 1.82 17.36 -20.99
C ALA A 808 2.83 18.07 -21.93
N ASP A 809 4.00 18.46 -21.43
CA ASP A 809 5.06 19.07 -22.23
C ASP A 809 5.88 17.98 -22.98
N PRO A 810 5.82 17.90 -24.32
CA PRO A 810 6.67 16.98 -25.07
C PRO A 810 8.15 17.36 -25.04
N ASN A 811 8.48 18.57 -24.59
CA ASN A 811 9.84 19.09 -24.45
C ASN A 811 10.46 18.83 -23.07
N LEU A 812 9.74 18.19 -22.14
CA LEU A 812 10.19 17.96 -20.78
C LEU A 812 11.52 17.17 -20.79
N PRO A 813 12.57 17.64 -20.10
CA PRO A 813 13.89 16.97 -20.12
C PRO A 813 13.86 15.67 -19.30
N LEU A 814 13.81 14.54 -19.99
CA LEU A 814 13.81 13.21 -19.38
C LEU A 814 15.22 12.83 -18.87
N THR A 815 15.31 12.38 -17.61
CA THR A 815 16.59 12.04 -16.96
C THR A 815 17.06 10.63 -17.35
N LYS A 816 17.96 10.01 -16.56
CA LYS A 816 18.58 8.69 -16.75
C LYS A 816 19.12 8.37 -18.17
N GLY A 817 19.30 9.40 -19.02
CA GLY A 817 19.79 9.30 -20.40
C GLY A 817 18.72 9.21 -21.50
N LEU A 818 17.46 9.54 -21.19
CA LEU A 818 16.29 9.37 -22.06
C LEU A 818 15.99 10.59 -22.96
N GLY A 819 16.31 11.81 -22.52
CA GLY A 819 16.28 13.02 -23.36
C GLY A 819 14.94 13.75 -23.40
N SER A 820 13.99 13.29 -24.22
CA SER A 820 12.68 13.94 -24.45
C SER A 820 11.66 12.97 -25.06
N ALA A 821 10.38 13.36 -25.19
CA ALA A 821 9.36 12.52 -25.84
C ALA A 821 9.74 12.14 -27.30
N LEU A 822 10.32 13.08 -28.06
CA LEU A 822 10.85 12.82 -29.42
C LEU A 822 12.05 11.85 -29.43
N CYS A 823 12.81 11.74 -28.34
CA CYS A 823 13.88 10.76 -28.21
C CYS A 823 13.31 9.35 -27.95
N ILE A 824 12.33 9.22 -27.06
CA ILE A 824 11.66 7.93 -26.74
C ILE A 824 10.94 7.36 -27.98
N ALA A 825 10.22 8.21 -28.73
CA ALA A 825 9.57 7.81 -29.99
C ALA A 825 10.55 7.21 -31.03
N CYS A 826 11.85 7.48 -30.89
CA CYS A 826 12.92 7.05 -31.79
C CYS A 826 13.96 6.12 -31.14
N ASP A 827 13.71 5.62 -29.93
CA ASP A 827 14.56 4.60 -29.31
C ASP A 827 14.36 3.21 -29.95
N LEU A 828 15.28 2.30 -29.67
CA LEU A 828 15.24 0.92 -30.17
C LEU A 828 14.47 -0.03 -29.23
N THR A 829 14.41 0.30 -27.94
CA THR A 829 13.70 -0.49 -26.92
C THR A 829 12.21 -0.67 -27.25
N TYR A 830 11.56 0.40 -27.69
CA TYR A 830 10.12 0.47 -27.96
C TYR A 830 9.77 0.27 -29.45
N GLU A 831 10.72 -0.17 -30.28
CA GLU A 831 10.52 -0.31 -31.73
C GLU A 831 9.42 -1.31 -32.11
N HIS A 832 9.21 -2.34 -31.29
CA HIS A 832 8.22 -3.38 -31.55
C HIS A 832 6.78 -2.97 -31.23
N GLN A 833 6.57 -1.89 -30.47
CA GLN A 833 5.25 -1.46 -29.99
C GLN A 833 4.42 -0.71 -31.06
N ARG A 834 5.03 -0.29 -32.18
CA ARG A 834 4.36 0.47 -33.26
C ARG A 834 4.97 0.17 -34.63
N SER A 835 4.15 0.15 -35.68
CA SER A 835 4.63 0.15 -37.06
C SER A 835 5.37 1.45 -37.40
N VAL A 836 6.12 1.43 -38.51
CA VAL A 836 6.90 2.61 -38.94
C VAL A 836 6.00 3.82 -39.20
N ASP A 837 4.86 3.61 -39.85
CA ASP A 837 3.94 4.70 -40.23
C ASP A 837 3.23 5.29 -39.01
N GLU A 838 2.89 4.48 -38.00
CA GLU A 838 2.41 4.97 -36.69
C GLU A 838 3.48 5.78 -35.96
N ARG A 839 4.76 5.35 -35.99
CA ARG A 839 5.87 6.15 -35.43
C ARG A 839 6.08 7.48 -36.17
N LEU A 840 5.81 7.56 -37.47
CA LEU A 840 5.84 8.85 -38.19
C LEU A 840 4.67 9.75 -37.73
N ALA A 841 3.45 9.20 -37.64
CA ALA A 841 2.27 9.93 -37.18
C ALA A 841 2.39 10.40 -35.71
N LEU A 842 3.07 9.63 -34.85
CA LEU A 842 3.41 10.02 -33.48
C LEU A 842 4.37 11.21 -33.45
N ILE A 843 5.43 11.21 -34.28
CA ILE A 843 6.38 12.32 -34.39
C ILE A 843 5.67 13.60 -34.87
N ASP A 844 4.80 13.47 -35.87
CA ASP A 844 4.05 14.61 -36.39
C ASP A 844 3.09 15.16 -35.32
N ARG A 845 2.36 14.30 -34.60
CA ARG A 845 1.49 14.70 -33.48
C ARG A 845 2.24 15.41 -32.36
N LEU A 846 3.43 14.92 -31.99
CA LEU A 846 4.28 15.57 -30.99
C LEU A 846 4.71 16.98 -31.47
N ILE A 847 5.11 17.12 -32.73
CA ILE A 847 5.50 18.42 -33.32
C ILE A 847 4.31 19.37 -33.41
N ASP A 848 3.13 18.89 -33.81
CA ASP A 848 1.90 19.68 -33.89
C ASP A 848 1.43 20.18 -32.50
N HIS A 849 1.69 19.41 -31.44
CA HIS A 849 1.52 19.81 -30.03
C HIS A 849 2.76 20.53 -29.43
N GLY A 850 3.69 21.02 -30.27
CA GLY A 850 4.75 21.94 -29.84
C GLY A 850 6.09 21.30 -29.44
N ALA A 851 6.38 20.05 -29.83
CA ALA A 851 7.69 19.44 -29.60
C ALA A 851 8.80 20.06 -30.48
N ASP A 852 9.75 20.74 -29.85
CA ASP A 852 10.88 21.38 -30.51
C ASP A 852 12.03 20.39 -30.77
N ILE A 853 12.09 19.89 -32.00
CA ILE A 853 13.18 19.04 -32.51
C ILE A 853 14.56 19.73 -32.50
N LEU A 854 14.63 21.04 -32.25
CA LEU A 854 15.85 21.83 -32.07
C LEU A 854 16.31 21.93 -30.61
N LYS A 855 15.51 21.49 -29.62
CA LYS A 855 15.89 21.54 -28.20
C LYS A 855 17.13 20.65 -27.96
N PRO A 856 18.15 21.12 -27.20
CA PRO A 856 19.42 20.41 -27.07
C PRO A 856 19.27 19.10 -26.29
N VAL A 857 19.75 18.01 -26.87
CA VAL A 857 19.79 16.68 -26.24
C VAL A 857 21.24 16.31 -25.91
N THR A 858 21.51 16.01 -24.64
CA THR A 858 22.85 15.65 -24.15
C THR A 858 23.09 14.15 -24.25
N LEU A 859 24.01 13.74 -25.12
CA LEU A 859 24.47 12.36 -25.26
C LEU A 859 25.69 12.11 -24.37
N ARG A 860 25.70 10.99 -23.64
CA ARG A 860 26.80 10.61 -22.73
C ARG A 860 27.28 9.19 -23.03
N GLN A 861 28.59 8.96 -22.99
CA GLN A 861 29.21 7.65 -23.17
C GLN A 861 30.51 7.56 -22.35
N GLY A 862 30.40 7.07 -21.12
CA GLY A 862 31.46 7.21 -20.12
C GLY A 862 31.76 8.69 -19.89
N GLU A 863 33.04 9.06 -19.89
CA GLU A 863 33.51 10.45 -19.77
C GLU A 863 33.12 11.35 -20.95
N LYS A 864 32.77 10.78 -22.12
CA LYS A 864 32.50 11.55 -23.33
C LYS A 864 31.07 12.10 -23.33
N VAL A 865 30.95 13.38 -23.62
CA VAL A 865 29.66 14.08 -23.72
C VAL A 865 29.62 14.79 -25.07
N ALA A 866 28.43 14.90 -25.68
CA ALA A 866 28.17 15.81 -26.79
C ALA A 866 26.72 16.27 -26.74
N VAL A 867 26.46 17.53 -27.08
CA VAL A 867 25.12 18.08 -27.20
C VAL A 867 24.70 18.09 -28.67
N GLY A 868 23.45 17.73 -28.95
CA GLY A 868 22.90 17.63 -30.30
C GLY A 868 21.38 17.76 -30.29
N THR A 869 20.71 17.04 -31.19
CA THR A 869 19.25 17.07 -31.36
C THR A 869 18.63 15.69 -31.13
N ALA A 870 17.30 15.59 -31.09
CA ALA A 870 16.60 14.30 -31.09
C ALA A 870 16.96 13.42 -32.30
N VAL A 871 17.35 14.01 -33.44
CA VAL A 871 17.85 13.26 -34.61
C VAL A 871 19.23 12.65 -34.34
N ASP A 872 20.11 13.38 -33.66
CA ASP A 872 21.41 12.86 -33.22
C ASP A 872 21.27 11.75 -32.17
N TYR A 873 20.27 11.85 -31.28
CA TYR A 873 19.89 10.78 -30.34
C TYR A 873 19.44 9.51 -31.08
N GLY A 874 18.52 9.63 -32.05
CA GLY A 874 18.06 8.50 -32.86
C GLY A 874 19.22 7.82 -33.61
N TYR A 875 20.17 8.59 -34.16
CA TYR A 875 21.39 8.01 -34.73
C TYR A 875 22.32 7.38 -33.68
N PHE A 876 22.49 8.00 -32.51
CA PHE A 876 23.30 7.44 -31.42
C PHE A 876 22.76 6.09 -30.95
N ARG A 877 21.43 5.96 -30.81
CA ARG A 877 20.72 4.70 -30.56
C ARG A 877 20.90 3.70 -31.69
N PHE A 878 20.66 4.10 -32.95
CA PHE A 878 20.90 3.24 -34.12
C PHE A 878 22.31 2.63 -34.13
N PHE A 879 23.34 3.39 -33.73
CA PHE A 879 24.73 2.93 -33.67
C PHE A 879 25.10 2.13 -32.40
N GLN A 880 24.16 1.88 -31.47
CA GLN A 880 24.31 0.88 -30.39
C GLN A 880 24.09 -0.55 -30.93
N ASP A 881 23.11 -0.74 -31.82
CA ASP A 881 22.92 -2.00 -32.55
C ASP A 881 24.01 -2.19 -33.61
N ARG A 882 25.10 -2.85 -33.20
CA ARG A 882 26.24 -3.10 -34.09
C ARG A 882 25.92 -4.09 -35.21
N LYS A 883 24.92 -4.96 -35.04
CA LYS A 883 24.52 -5.97 -36.02
C LYS A 883 23.85 -5.29 -37.21
N ILE A 884 22.80 -4.51 -36.95
CA ILE A 884 22.06 -3.79 -37.99
C ILE A 884 22.85 -2.60 -38.54
N ALA A 885 23.65 -1.89 -37.74
CA ALA A 885 24.35 -0.69 -38.19
C ALA A 885 25.63 -0.92 -39.02
N HIS A 886 26.34 -2.05 -38.84
CA HIS A 886 27.65 -2.29 -39.49
C HIS A 886 27.70 -3.49 -40.44
N CYS A 887 26.79 -4.48 -40.34
CA CYS A 887 26.76 -5.57 -41.31
C CYS A 887 26.34 -5.06 -42.70
N PRO A 888 26.96 -5.52 -43.79
CA PRO A 888 26.51 -5.19 -45.13
C PRO A 888 25.05 -5.64 -45.36
N PHE A 889 24.25 -4.81 -46.03
CA PHE A 889 22.81 -5.05 -46.19
C PHE A 889 22.44 -6.41 -46.81
N HIS A 890 23.31 -6.98 -47.67
CA HIS A 890 23.12 -8.30 -48.26
C HIS A 890 23.45 -9.47 -47.30
N THR A 891 24.14 -9.21 -46.20
CA THR A 891 24.49 -10.18 -45.15
C THR A 891 23.41 -10.27 -44.07
N LEU A 892 22.60 -9.22 -43.90
CA LEU A 892 21.45 -9.21 -42.98
C LEU A 892 20.37 -10.22 -43.40
N MET A 893 19.66 -10.79 -42.44
CA MET A 893 18.45 -11.62 -42.63
C MET A 893 17.26 -10.78 -43.13
N PRO A 894 16.20 -11.36 -43.72
CA PRO A 894 15.06 -10.60 -44.26
C PRO A 894 14.43 -9.63 -43.24
N ALA A 895 14.06 -10.10 -42.05
CA ALA A 895 13.52 -9.24 -40.98
C ALA A 895 14.51 -8.15 -40.54
N GLU A 896 15.82 -8.44 -40.49
CA GLU A 896 16.85 -7.45 -40.15
C GLU A 896 17.01 -6.37 -41.24
N ARG A 897 16.77 -6.71 -42.51
CA ARG A 897 16.71 -5.74 -43.62
C ARG A 897 15.48 -4.85 -43.51
N GLU A 898 14.33 -5.41 -43.11
CA GLU A 898 13.11 -4.65 -42.86
C GLU A 898 13.30 -3.69 -41.68
N THR A 899 13.85 -4.16 -40.55
CA THR A 899 14.25 -3.31 -39.42
C THR A 899 15.26 -2.23 -39.82
N PHE A 900 16.27 -2.57 -40.64
CA PHE A 900 17.23 -1.58 -41.17
C PHE A 900 16.55 -0.49 -42.00
N LEU A 901 15.62 -0.88 -42.88
CA LEU A 901 14.86 0.05 -43.73
C LEU A 901 13.87 0.89 -42.92
N ALA A 902 13.21 0.30 -41.92
CA ALA A 902 12.32 0.96 -40.97
C ALA A 902 13.05 2.08 -40.20
N ARG A 903 14.13 1.73 -39.48
CA ARG A 903 14.97 2.70 -38.75
C ARG A 903 15.52 3.79 -39.67
N LYS A 904 15.96 3.42 -40.88
CA LYS A 904 16.44 4.39 -41.87
C LYS A 904 15.34 5.34 -42.32
N ARG A 905 14.13 4.86 -42.60
CA ARG A 905 12.97 5.67 -42.99
C ARG A 905 12.59 6.67 -41.89
N LEU A 906 12.57 6.22 -40.63
CA LEU A 906 12.34 7.05 -39.44
C LEU A 906 13.39 8.17 -39.33
N LEU A 907 14.68 7.85 -39.41
CA LEU A 907 15.77 8.83 -39.28
C LEU A 907 15.86 9.80 -40.47
N GLU A 908 15.56 9.35 -41.69
CA GLU A 908 15.44 10.26 -42.85
C GLU A 908 14.22 11.18 -42.73
N TYR A 909 13.12 10.73 -42.10
CA TYR A 909 11.95 11.57 -41.81
C TYR A 909 12.25 12.63 -40.74
N MET A 910 12.83 12.23 -39.60
CA MET A 910 13.31 13.16 -38.56
C MET A 910 14.26 14.22 -39.14
N GLY A 911 15.22 13.81 -40.00
CA GLY A 911 16.13 14.73 -40.67
C GLY A 911 15.43 15.73 -41.60
N SER A 912 14.26 15.36 -42.14
CA SER A 912 13.39 16.25 -42.91
C SER A 912 12.65 17.25 -42.02
N GLN A 913 12.09 16.80 -40.89
CA GLN A 913 11.40 17.68 -39.93
C GLN A 913 12.39 18.66 -39.25
N LEU A 914 13.58 18.20 -38.86
CA LEU A 914 14.65 19.07 -38.35
C LEU A 914 15.03 20.15 -39.37
N ARG A 915 15.19 19.79 -40.65
CA ARG A 915 15.47 20.77 -41.72
C ARG A 915 14.34 21.80 -41.87
N ARG A 916 13.06 21.39 -41.73
CA ARG A 916 11.91 22.31 -41.73
C ARG A 916 11.93 23.26 -40.52
N ALA A 917 12.18 22.76 -39.33
CA ALA A 917 12.28 23.58 -38.10
C ALA A 917 13.43 24.59 -38.18
N VAL A 918 14.61 24.18 -38.65
CA VAL A 918 15.75 25.09 -38.90
C VAL A 918 15.37 26.18 -39.90
N PHE A 919 14.74 25.83 -41.02
CA PHE A 919 14.30 26.83 -42.01
C PHE A 919 13.26 27.80 -41.44
N ALA A 920 12.32 27.31 -40.61
CA ALA A 920 11.32 28.16 -39.97
C ALA A 920 11.97 29.21 -39.06
N LYS A 921 12.91 28.81 -38.19
CA LYS A 921 13.70 29.74 -37.36
C LYS A 921 14.56 30.68 -38.20
N GLU A 922 15.27 30.16 -39.20
CA GLU A 922 16.11 30.97 -40.08
C GLU A 922 15.33 32.00 -40.91
N SER A 923 14.05 31.78 -41.18
CA SER A 923 13.17 32.75 -41.86
C SER A 923 12.78 33.95 -40.99
N GLN A 924 13.04 33.93 -39.68
CA GLN A 924 12.79 35.02 -38.74
C GLN A 924 13.92 36.07 -38.74
N TRP A 925 15.04 35.79 -39.40
CA TRP A 925 16.20 36.67 -39.51
C TRP A 925 16.34 37.23 -40.94
N ASP A 926 17.08 38.33 -41.14
CA ASP A 926 17.36 38.81 -42.50
C ASP A 926 18.14 37.74 -43.28
N PRO A 927 17.60 37.22 -44.40
CA PRO A 927 18.27 36.20 -45.20
C PRO A 927 19.57 36.72 -45.83
N THR A 928 19.76 38.04 -45.94
CA THR A 928 21.00 38.66 -46.43
C THR A 928 22.11 38.58 -45.38
N TRP A 929 21.84 39.02 -44.15
CA TRP A 929 22.77 38.96 -43.02
C TRP A 929 23.10 37.51 -42.64
N LEU A 930 22.10 36.64 -42.53
CA LEU A 930 22.30 35.20 -42.26
C LEU A 930 23.21 34.54 -43.30
N TYR A 931 23.00 34.84 -44.59
CA TYR A 931 23.85 34.35 -45.68
C TYR A 931 25.29 34.88 -45.61
N LEU A 932 25.48 36.13 -45.16
CA LEU A 932 26.81 36.70 -44.91
C LEU A 932 27.50 36.04 -43.72
N CYS A 933 26.83 35.87 -42.56
CA CYS A 933 27.36 35.16 -41.40
C CYS A 933 27.80 33.73 -41.76
N LYS A 934 26.91 32.95 -42.39
CA LYS A 934 27.22 31.59 -42.88
C LYS A 934 28.44 31.55 -43.77
N ARG A 935 28.62 32.55 -44.65
CA ARG A 935 29.77 32.62 -45.56
C ARG A 935 31.06 33.08 -44.90
N VAL A 936 31.01 33.97 -43.92
CA VAL A 936 32.21 34.38 -43.17
C VAL A 936 32.79 33.19 -42.41
N GLU A 937 31.94 32.37 -41.79
CA GLU A 937 32.40 31.23 -41.00
C GLU A 937 32.82 30.01 -41.83
N LEU A 938 32.14 29.74 -42.96
CA LEU A 938 32.36 28.52 -43.77
C LEU A 938 33.39 28.67 -44.90
N ILE A 939 34.11 29.80 -45.00
CA ILE A 939 35.22 29.99 -45.97
C ILE A 939 36.56 29.66 -45.29
N PRO A 940 37.30 28.63 -45.77
CA PRO A 940 38.62 28.32 -45.23
C PRO A 940 39.61 29.47 -45.44
N SER A 941 40.28 29.89 -44.37
CA SER A 941 41.25 31.00 -44.34
C SER A 941 42.37 30.89 -45.39
N HIS A 942 42.75 29.68 -45.80
CA HIS A 942 43.73 29.45 -46.88
C HIS A 942 43.25 29.93 -48.27
N ARG A 943 41.93 30.01 -48.54
CA ARG A 943 41.41 30.54 -49.82
C ARG A 943 41.46 32.06 -49.92
N MET A 944 41.59 32.79 -48.81
CA MET A 944 41.72 34.26 -48.83
C MET A 944 43.00 34.78 -49.52
N LYS A 945 43.99 33.92 -49.81
CA LYS A 945 45.33 34.32 -50.29
C LYS A 945 45.60 34.19 -51.80
N LYS A 946 44.64 33.76 -52.66
CA LYS A 946 44.89 33.69 -54.12
C LYS A 946 43.70 34.15 -55.00
N LYS A 947 43.93 35.27 -55.71
CA LYS A 947 43.14 35.90 -56.81
C LYS A 947 41.76 36.44 -56.44
N GLY A 948 41.71 37.75 -56.20
CA GLY A 948 40.53 38.57 -55.91
C GLY A 948 40.89 39.62 -54.85
N PRO A 949 40.42 40.88 -54.94
CA PRO A 949 40.77 41.91 -53.96
C PRO A 949 40.24 41.57 -52.57
N SER A 950 40.89 42.14 -51.56
CA SER A 950 40.52 42.00 -50.15
C SER A 950 39.04 42.31 -49.88
N LEU A 951 38.50 41.62 -48.87
CA LEU A 951 37.28 42.04 -48.19
C LEU A 951 37.43 43.52 -47.77
N PRO A 952 36.41 44.38 -47.95
CA PRO A 952 36.53 45.78 -47.57
C PRO A 952 36.82 45.92 -46.07
N LYS A 953 37.94 46.55 -45.74
CA LYS A 953 38.19 47.10 -44.40
C LYS A 953 37.14 48.19 -44.17
N GLY A 954 36.12 47.90 -43.36
CA GLY A 954 34.93 48.76 -43.22
C GLY A 954 33.60 48.02 -43.07
N LEU A 955 33.56 46.69 -43.23
CA LEU A 955 32.51 45.87 -42.61
C LEU A 955 32.94 45.52 -41.19
N ASP A 956 32.61 46.37 -40.21
CA ASP A 956 32.84 46.03 -38.80
C ASP A 956 31.70 45.14 -38.27
N VAL A 957 31.82 43.85 -38.59
CA VAL A 957 30.88 42.78 -38.19
C VAL A 957 30.84 42.61 -36.65
N LYS A 958 31.70 43.31 -35.89
CA LYS A 958 31.65 43.28 -34.42
C LYS A 958 30.53 44.13 -33.84
N GLU A 959 30.10 45.21 -34.49
CA GLU A 959 29.12 46.15 -33.92
C GLU A 959 27.65 45.71 -34.09
N GLN A 960 27.36 44.81 -35.05
CA GLN A 960 25.99 44.33 -35.32
C GLN A 960 25.71 42.90 -34.86
N GLY A 961 26.71 42.21 -34.29
CA GLY A 961 26.58 40.82 -33.83
C GLY A 961 26.54 39.80 -34.96
N GLN A 962 27.15 38.63 -34.75
CA GLN A 962 27.02 37.50 -35.68
C GLN A 962 25.79 36.68 -35.30
N ILE A 963 24.93 36.36 -36.28
CA ILE A 963 23.89 35.33 -36.06
C ILE A 963 24.60 33.96 -35.96
N PRO A 964 24.52 33.26 -34.82
CA PRO A 964 25.07 31.91 -34.71
C PRO A 964 24.13 30.94 -35.41
N PHE A 965 24.59 30.26 -36.46
CA PHE A 965 23.76 29.33 -37.23
C PHE A 965 24.06 27.85 -36.87
N PHE A 966 23.04 27.00 -36.96
CA PHE A 966 23.16 25.58 -36.63
C PHE A 966 23.89 24.79 -37.74
N LYS A 967 24.85 23.96 -37.34
CA LYS A 967 25.73 23.19 -38.23
C LYS A 967 25.32 21.72 -38.24
N PHE A 968 24.55 21.34 -39.25
CA PHE A 968 23.97 20.01 -39.39
C PHE A 968 24.00 19.51 -40.85
N CYS A 969 23.81 18.21 -41.07
CA CYS A 969 23.74 17.65 -42.42
C CYS A 969 22.35 17.82 -43.03
N TYR A 970 22.26 18.57 -44.13
CA TYR A 970 20.99 18.89 -44.81
C TYR A 970 20.16 17.68 -45.29
N GLN A 971 20.76 16.49 -45.43
CA GLN A 971 20.03 15.27 -45.80
C GLN A 971 19.50 14.49 -44.61
N CYS A 972 20.35 14.24 -43.61
CA CYS A 972 20.11 13.25 -42.56
C CYS A 972 20.08 13.86 -41.14
N GLY A 973 19.97 15.19 -41.03
CA GLY A 973 19.86 15.91 -39.78
C GLY A 973 21.11 15.94 -38.88
N ARG A 974 21.98 14.93 -38.95
CA ARG A 974 23.13 14.77 -38.03
C ARG A 974 24.01 16.01 -37.90
N SER A 975 24.27 16.39 -36.65
CA SER A 975 25.30 17.33 -36.22
C SER A 975 26.50 16.63 -35.55
N ILE A 976 26.26 15.58 -34.76
CA ILE A 976 27.30 14.88 -33.96
C ILE A 976 28.02 13.79 -34.77
N GLY A 977 29.33 13.66 -34.58
CA GLY A 977 30.11 12.52 -35.09
C GLY A 977 30.19 12.46 -36.63
N VAL A 978 30.06 13.62 -37.29
CA VAL A 978 30.14 13.79 -38.75
C VAL A 978 31.11 14.90 -39.13
N ARG A 979 31.81 14.75 -40.25
CA ARG A 979 32.59 15.84 -40.87
C ARG A 979 31.73 16.55 -41.90
N LEU A 980 31.16 17.70 -41.51
CA LEU A 980 30.32 18.51 -42.39
C LEU A 980 31.15 19.28 -43.42
N LEU A 981 30.81 19.14 -44.70
CA LEU A 981 31.44 19.84 -45.82
C LEU A 981 30.46 20.83 -46.47
N PRO A 982 30.83 22.11 -46.61
CA PRO A 982 29.98 23.12 -47.23
C PRO A 982 29.90 22.95 -48.74
N CYS A 983 28.74 23.26 -49.32
CA CYS A 983 28.55 23.32 -50.75
C CYS A 983 29.40 24.46 -51.37
N PRO A 984 30.31 24.18 -52.32
CA PRO A 984 31.23 25.19 -52.87
C PRO A 984 30.57 26.20 -53.80
N ARG A 985 29.24 26.16 -53.96
CA ARG A 985 28.44 27.11 -54.75
C ARG A 985 27.72 28.13 -53.86
N CYS A 986 26.88 27.67 -52.92
CA CYS A 986 26.11 28.56 -52.05
C CYS A 986 26.79 28.87 -50.72
N TYR A 987 27.71 28.02 -50.23
CA TYR A 987 28.37 28.13 -48.92
C TYR A 987 27.43 28.18 -47.69
N GLY A 988 26.12 27.99 -47.84
CA GLY A 988 25.14 27.95 -46.74
C GLY A 988 24.57 26.57 -46.41
N ILE A 989 24.94 25.53 -47.17
CA ILE A 989 24.40 24.16 -47.05
C ILE A 989 25.55 23.17 -46.78
N LEU A 990 25.38 22.33 -45.77
CA LEU A 990 26.37 21.41 -45.22
C LEU A 990 25.97 19.94 -45.45
N THR A 991 26.94 19.09 -45.78
CA THR A 991 26.70 17.65 -46.06
C THR A 991 27.80 16.77 -45.45
N CYS A 992 27.45 15.64 -44.85
CA CYS A 992 28.40 14.75 -44.15
C CYS A 992 29.07 13.69 -45.04
N SER A 993 28.52 13.39 -46.22
CA SER A 993 28.97 12.27 -47.06
C SER A 993 28.68 12.50 -48.55
N LYS A 994 29.36 11.73 -49.43
CA LYS A 994 29.07 11.72 -50.87
C LYS A 994 27.60 11.34 -51.16
N TYR A 995 27.05 10.35 -50.45
CA TYR A 995 25.66 9.92 -50.59
C TYR A 995 24.69 11.06 -50.24
N CYS A 996 24.84 11.66 -49.06
CA CYS A 996 24.00 12.78 -48.62
C CYS A 996 24.11 13.98 -49.57
N LYS A 997 25.30 14.25 -50.13
CA LYS A 997 25.49 15.32 -51.12
C LYS A 997 24.73 15.06 -52.42
N THR A 998 24.76 13.84 -52.95
CA THR A 998 24.05 13.49 -54.20
C THR A 998 22.53 13.41 -53.98
N LYS A 999 22.07 12.78 -52.89
CA LYS A 999 20.64 12.67 -52.56
C LYS A 999 20.02 14.06 -52.37
N ALA A 1000 20.65 14.92 -51.55
CA ALA A 1000 20.14 16.27 -51.30
C ALA A 1000 20.07 17.10 -52.57
N TRP A 1001 21.09 17.00 -53.44
CA TRP A 1001 21.13 17.73 -54.71
C TRP A 1001 19.97 17.36 -55.64
N ASN A 1002 19.54 16.09 -55.63
CA ASN A 1002 18.43 15.63 -56.44
C ASN A 1002 17.06 16.02 -55.85
N GLU A 1003 16.93 16.05 -54.51
CA GLU A 1003 15.65 16.24 -53.81
C GLU A 1003 15.28 17.73 -53.59
N PHE A 1004 16.20 18.55 -53.08
CA PHE A 1004 15.91 19.95 -52.68
C PHE A 1004 17.06 20.93 -52.94
N HIS A 1005 18.29 20.56 -52.58
CA HIS A 1005 19.46 21.44 -52.57
C HIS A 1005 19.79 22.07 -53.94
N LYS A 1006 19.37 21.48 -55.08
CA LYS A 1006 19.47 22.14 -56.40
C LYS A 1006 18.68 23.46 -56.48
N LYS A 1007 17.53 23.54 -55.82
CA LYS A 1007 16.70 24.76 -55.70
C LYS A 1007 17.33 25.73 -54.71
N ASP A 1008 17.49 25.29 -53.46
CA ASP A 1008 18.00 26.11 -52.34
C ASP A 1008 19.39 26.72 -52.65
N CYS A 1009 20.25 25.99 -53.36
CA CYS A 1009 21.54 26.49 -53.83
C CYS A 1009 21.42 27.59 -54.88
N GLY A 1010 20.37 27.55 -55.71
CA GLY A 1010 20.02 28.62 -56.64
C GLY A 1010 19.61 29.88 -55.88
N ASP A 1011 18.69 29.75 -54.94
CA ASP A 1011 18.12 30.87 -54.17
C ASP A 1011 19.18 31.56 -53.30
N LEU A 1012 19.99 30.80 -52.56
CA LEU A 1012 21.13 31.33 -51.79
C LEU A 1012 22.20 31.99 -52.70
N VAL A 1013 22.40 31.51 -53.93
CA VAL A 1013 23.30 32.15 -54.91
C VAL A 1013 22.66 33.40 -55.53
N ALA A 1014 21.33 33.48 -55.63
CA ALA A 1014 20.61 34.67 -56.07
C ALA A 1014 20.74 35.80 -55.04
N ILE A 1015 20.50 35.51 -53.75
CA ILE A 1015 20.75 36.45 -52.62
C ILE A 1015 22.18 36.98 -52.70
N GLY A 1016 23.17 36.09 -52.82
CA GLY A 1016 24.57 36.48 -52.99
C GLY A 1016 24.81 37.39 -54.19
N LYS A 1017 24.21 37.10 -55.35
CA LYS A 1017 24.33 37.92 -56.57
C LYS A 1017 23.65 39.29 -56.48
N MET A 1018 22.54 39.41 -55.75
CA MET A 1018 21.78 40.67 -55.64
C MET A 1018 22.46 41.68 -54.72
N TYR A 1019 23.08 41.22 -53.62
CA TYR A 1019 23.60 42.12 -52.58
C TYR A 1019 25.11 42.36 -52.60
N LEU A 1020 25.93 41.41 -53.10
CA LEU A 1020 27.37 41.65 -53.33
C LEU A 1020 27.69 42.89 -54.21
N PRO A 1021 26.86 43.30 -55.20
CA PRO A 1021 27.08 44.53 -55.96
C PRO A 1021 26.63 45.82 -55.22
N ARG A 1022 25.67 45.75 -54.29
CA ARG A 1022 25.17 46.93 -53.58
C ARG A 1022 26.22 47.51 -52.62
N PHE A 1023 26.88 46.65 -51.83
CA PHE A 1023 28.02 47.05 -50.99
C PHE A 1023 29.23 47.61 -51.76
N LYS A 1024 29.29 47.46 -53.09
CA LYS A 1024 30.32 48.09 -53.94
C LYS A 1024 29.96 49.49 -54.44
N LYS A 1025 28.74 50.00 -54.21
CA LYS A 1025 28.28 51.29 -54.74
C LYS A 1025 28.00 52.38 -53.70
N GLY A 1026 27.90 52.04 -52.41
CA GLY A 1026 27.60 52.99 -51.33
C GLY A 1026 28.78 53.87 -50.85
N LEU A 1027 29.81 54.08 -51.66
CA LEU A 1027 31.08 54.69 -51.22
C LEU A 1027 31.58 55.85 -52.13
N TRP A 1028 30.68 56.46 -52.90
CA TRP A 1028 30.98 57.56 -53.82
C TRP A 1028 29.86 58.63 -53.87
N LYS A 1029 29.58 59.27 -52.73
CA LYS A 1029 29.24 60.71 -52.59
C LYS A 1029 28.85 61.04 -51.14
N PHE A 1030 29.63 61.94 -50.54
CA PHE A 1030 29.43 62.62 -49.25
C PHE A 1030 29.06 61.71 -48.08
#